data_AF-A0AA42Z981-F1
#
_entry.id   AF-A0AA42Z981-F1
#
_cell.length_a   1.000
_cell.length_b   1.000
_cell.length_c   1.000
_cell.angle_alpha   90.00
_cell.angle_beta   90.00
_cell.angle_gamma   90.00
#
_symmetry.space_group_name_H-M   'P 1'
#
loop_
_entity.id
_entity.type
_entity.pdbx_description
1 polymer ?
#
loop_
_entity_poly.entity_id
_entity_poly.type
_entity_poly.pdbx_seq_one_letter_code
_entity_poly.pdbx_strand_id
1 'polypeptide(L)'
;MLNLIKKILFSNRLMAILFLLFAVAMAFGTFVESWYSTETARIYIYNATWFEAIMVFFVINFLGNISKYRLWRREKWPILTLHLSWILILVGAFVTRYISFEGMMPIREGATENIFFSEKTYFTLNVDGEIDGELKRRPFQDEIIATPEGLKSSLPWKFDFDGQPFEVDYVGFMRGAQEGIIPEESGMKLLKIVEAGDGNRHEHYLEEGKVANIHNMLFALNNPTDGAINIVEEEGKYTLQTPFEGTFLRMADQFSGIVLKDSIQELHLRSLYTIGEMQLVIPEPLIMGRTGVIQVPENEITEATQDAIIIHVSSGGETVEKAILGGKGSAQFNSPFEVGGLNFSAAYGSKIYTLPFQIQLRDFIAEKYPGTEKGYASFMSKITVKDERPFDYDIYMNHILDHRGYRFFQASFDPDEKGTVLSVNHDAWGTRITYAGYFMLYLGLMALMFFGKTRFRELVKSLDKLRHKKASLVVAALFISASQLWSQDSISNSHQHAGPTQLQVDSLLQANAVSKEHAALFGKLVIQDDGGRMKPMNTFASEILRKLRFKTSYNDLDADQVMVSMMLNPALWYNVEFIALDKKKQNDSLRNIIGVPKGQVYVKATDFFDASGKYKLGPFVQEAYATNTPNKFQQDFKDVDLRLGLLNRALSGEIIKIFPLLNDDNNKWISAVEYRSGKFTVADTLYGNFIKNAVPYYLMSVQKGVESGDFGEADKLLEAFHQNQINHGSEVLPSDKKVETEVLYNKLDIFNRLYKYYAL
;
A
#
# COMPACT_ATOMS: atom_id res chain seq x y z
N MET A 1 21.34 -40.86 -30.55
CA MET A 1 20.48 -40.29 -29.48
C MET A 1 21.07 -38.99 -28.89
N LEU A 2 22.29 -38.98 -28.33
CA LEU A 2 22.94 -37.79 -27.75
C LEU A 2 23.01 -36.55 -28.67
N ASN A 3 23.29 -36.72 -29.96
CA ASN A 3 23.34 -35.60 -30.91
C ASN A 3 21.96 -34.98 -31.18
N LEU A 4 20.89 -35.78 -31.11
CA LEU A 4 19.51 -35.30 -31.26
C LEU A 4 19.12 -34.45 -30.05
N ILE A 5 19.42 -34.94 -28.84
CA ILE A 5 19.17 -34.24 -27.57
C ILE A 5 19.91 -32.91 -27.53
N LYS A 6 21.22 -32.89 -27.86
CA LYS A 6 22.01 -31.65 -27.96
C LYS A 6 21.43 -30.66 -28.96
N LYS A 7 20.93 -31.14 -30.11
CA LYS A 7 20.35 -30.29 -31.15
C LYS A 7 19.06 -29.59 -30.68
N ILE A 8 18.28 -30.25 -29.84
CA ILE A 8 17.04 -29.69 -29.25
C ILE A 8 17.39 -28.73 -28.11
N LEU A 9 18.18 -29.19 -27.13
CA LEU A 9 18.54 -28.43 -25.93
C LEU A 9 19.30 -27.14 -26.25
N PHE A 10 20.12 -27.11 -27.30
CA PHE A 10 20.93 -25.94 -27.68
C PHE A 10 20.33 -25.20 -28.87
N SER A 11 19.00 -25.18 -29.01
CA SER A 11 18.33 -24.49 -30.12
C SER A 11 17.76 -23.15 -29.69
N ASN A 12 17.78 -22.17 -30.61
CA ASN A 12 17.08 -20.89 -30.43
C ASN A 12 15.56 -21.06 -30.37
N ARG A 13 15.02 -22.15 -30.96
CA ARG A 13 13.60 -22.48 -30.86
C ARG A 13 13.22 -22.84 -29.44
N LEU A 14 14.00 -23.71 -28.79
CA LEU A 14 13.80 -24.02 -27.37
C LEU A 14 13.95 -22.76 -26.52
N MET A 15 14.96 -21.93 -26.78
CA MET A 15 15.15 -20.66 -26.08
C MET A 15 13.90 -19.77 -26.15
N ALA A 16 13.32 -19.59 -27.34
CA ALA A 16 12.11 -18.79 -27.53
C ALA A 16 10.90 -19.40 -26.80
N ILE A 17 10.76 -20.73 -26.81
CA ILE A 17 9.71 -21.44 -26.06
C ILE A 17 9.89 -21.22 -24.55
N LEU A 18 11.11 -21.36 -24.03
CA LEU A 18 11.40 -21.13 -22.61
C LEU A 18 11.08 -19.68 -22.21
N PHE A 19 11.42 -18.68 -23.03
CA PHE A 19 11.05 -17.28 -22.77
C PHE A 19 9.54 -17.06 -22.78
N LEU A 20 8.82 -17.67 -23.73
CA LEU A 20 7.36 -17.57 -23.76
C LEU A 20 6.74 -18.23 -22.53
N LEU A 21 7.16 -19.46 -22.19
CA LEU A 21 6.65 -20.18 -21.03
C LEU A 21 6.95 -19.43 -19.73
N PHE A 22 8.15 -18.89 -19.59
CA PHE A 22 8.53 -18.09 -18.43
C PHE A 22 7.69 -16.81 -18.32
N ALA A 23 7.48 -16.09 -19.42
CA ALA A 23 6.65 -14.89 -19.43
C ALA A 23 5.18 -15.19 -19.10
N VAL A 24 4.61 -16.27 -19.65
CA VAL A 24 3.25 -16.72 -19.35
C VAL A 24 3.12 -17.15 -17.90
N ALA A 25 4.10 -17.90 -17.37
CA ALA A 25 4.14 -18.31 -15.97
C ALA A 25 4.17 -17.10 -15.03
N MET A 26 5.03 -16.12 -15.30
CA MET A 26 5.11 -14.88 -14.52
C MET A 26 3.79 -14.10 -14.57
N ALA A 27 3.20 -13.95 -15.75
CA ALA A 27 1.91 -13.26 -15.91
C ALA A 27 0.78 -13.97 -15.15
N PHE A 28 0.71 -15.30 -15.23
CA PHE A 28 -0.26 -16.09 -14.48
C PHE A 28 -0.03 -16.02 -12.97
N GLY A 29 1.24 -16.03 -12.53
CA GLY A 29 1.62 -15.82 -11.13
C GLY A 29 1.08 -14.50 -10.58
N THR A 30 1.20 -13.40 -11.34
CA THR A 30 0.63 -12.10 -10.95
C THR A 30 -0.89 -12.12 -10.84
N PHE A 31 -1.60 -12.86 -11.71
CA PHE A 31 -3.05 -13.02 -11.58
C PHE A 31 -3.43 -13.85 -10.35
N VAL A 32 -2.73 -14.95 -10.08
CA VAL A 32 -2.95 -15.78 -8.89
C VAL A 32 -2.70 -14.99 -7.61
N GLU A 33 -1.65 -14.17 -7.57
CA GLU A 33 -1.36 -13.29 -6.44
C GLU A 33 -2.49 -12.28 -6.19
N SER A 34 -3.01 -11.68 -7.27
CA SER A 34 -4.12 -10.73 -7.17
C SER A 34 -5.46 -11.37 -6.82
N TRP A 35 -5.70 -12.63 -7.19
CA TRP A 35 -6.98 -13.31 -6.95
C TRP A 35 -7.05 -14.01 -5.59
N TYR A 36 -5.92 -14.51 -5.08
CA TYR A 36 -5.86 -15.30 -3.85
C TYR A 36 -4.90 -14.68 -2.84
N SER A 37 -3.59 -14.90 -3.04
CA SER A 37 -2.54 -14.33 -2.20
C SER A 37 -1.15 -14.55 -2.82
N THR A 38 -0.15 -13.80 -2.35
CA THR A 38 1.26 -14.00 -2.68
C THR A 38 1.74 -15.41 -2.32
N GLU A 39 1.28 -15.98 -1.21
CA GLU A 39 1.64 -17.33 -0.79
C GLU A 39 1.04 -18.40 -1.72
N THR A 40 -0.21 -18.22 -2.18
CA THR A 40 -0.83 -19.10 -3.19
C THR A 40 -0.04 -19.07 -4.50
N ALA A 41 0.42 -17.90 -4.95
CA ALA A 41 1.26 -17.77 -6.14
C ALA A 41 2.64 -18.43 -5.96
N ARG A 42 3.23 -18.34 -4.76
CA ARG A 42 4.46 -19.06 -4.41
C ARG A 42 4.26 -20.57 -4.49
N ILE A 43 3.17 -21.12 -3.95
CA ILE A 43 2.88 -22.56 -3.99
C ILE A 43 2.84 -23.10 -5.43
N TYR A 44 2.02 -22.48 -6.29
CA TYR A 44 1.74 -23.04 -7.61
C TYR A 44 2.73 -22.64 -8.70
N ILE A 45 3.36 -21.47 -8.59
CA ILE A 45 4.22 -20.90 -9.64
C ILE A 45 5.65 -20.71 -9.13
N TYR A 46 5.89 -19.75 -8.24
CA TYR A 46 7.26 -19.29 -7.97
C TYR A 46 8.12 -20.34 -7.26
N ASN A 47 7.54 -21.14 -6.36
CA ASN A 47 8.22 -22.23 -5.66
C ASN A 47 7.92 -23.61 -6.25
N ALA A 48 7.26 -23.68 -7.41
CA ALA A 48 6.95 -24.94 -8.06
C ALA A 48 8.18 -25.51 -8.79
N THR A 49 8.32 -26.84 -8.75
CA THR A 49 9.46 -27.55 -9.34
C THR A 49 9.50 -27.42 -10.87
N TRP A 50 8.34 -27.32 -11.52
CA TRP A 50 8.25 -27.12 -12.97
C TRP A 50 8.77 -25.72 -13.39
N PHE A 51 8.56 -24.70 -12.57
CA PHE A 51 9.02 -23.34 -12.86
C PHE A 51 10.54 -23.24 -12.71
N GLU A 52 11.08 -23.89 -11.68
CA GLU A 52 12.52 -24.06 -11.52
C GLU A 52 13.15 -24.86 -12.66
N ALA A 53 12.47 -25.92 -13.14
CA ALA A 53 12.95 -26.68 -14.29
C ALA A 53 13.13 -25.80 -15.53
N ILE A 54 12.24 -24.83 -15.78
CA ILE A 54 12.39 -23.85 -16.86
C ILE A 54 13.71 -23.07 -16.71
N MET A 55 14.03 -22.60 -15.50
CA MET A 55 15.29 -21.89 -15.22
C MET A 55 16.52 -22.76 -15.46
N VAL A 56 16.47 -24.03 -15.02
CA VAL A 56 17.55 -24.99 -15.29
C VAL A 56 17.74 -25.21 -16.78
N PHE A 57 16.65 -25.36 -17.54
CA PHE A 57 16.71 -25.49 -19.00
C PHE A 57 17.23 -24.23 -19.69
N PHE A 58 16.97 -23.02 -19.16
CA PHE A 58 17.61 -21.81 -19.65
C PHE A 58 19.14 -21.86 -19.49
N VAL A 59 19.64 -22.23 -18.31
CA VAL A 59 21.08 -22.33 -18.07
C VAL A 59 21.72 -23.34 -19.05
N ILE A 60 21.12 -24.51 -19.20
CA ILE A 60 21.57 -25.54 -20.17
C ILE A 60 21.57 -24.99 -21.60
N ASN A 61 20.51 -24.28 -21.99
CA ASN A 61 20.37 -23.70 -23.33
C ASN A 61 21.44 -22.62 -23.59
N PHE A 62 21.64 -21.69 -22.66
CA PHE A 62 22.64 -20.62 -22.79
C PHE A 62 24.06 -21.19 -22.85
N LEU A 63 24.42 -22.14 -21.98
CA LEU A 63 25.72 -22.83 -22.03
C LEU A 63 25.95 -23.55 -23.36
N GLY A 64 24.93 -24.24 -23.87
CA GLY A 64 24.97 -24.90 -25.16
C GLY A 64 25.15 -23.95 -26.35
N ASN A 65 24.45 -22.82 -26.33
CA ASN A 65 24.52 -21.81 -27.39
C ASN A 65 25.91 -21.16 -27.47
N ILE A 66 26.59 -20.98 -26.34
CA ILE A 66 27.98 -20.47 -26.31
C ILE A 66 28.89 -21.32 -27.20
N SER A 67 28.84 -22.64 -27.03
CA SER A 67 29.67 -23.57 -27.80
C SER A 67 29.19 -23.70 -29.25
N LYS A 68 27.88 -23.89 -29.47
CA LYS A 68 27.28 -24.10 -30.79
C LYS A 68 27.53 -22.93 -31.75
N TYR A 69 27.39 -21.69 -31.27
CA TYR A 69 27.58 -20.49 -32.09
C TYR A 69 28.99 -19.91 -32.02
N ARG A 70 29.91 -20.61 -31.33
CA ARG A 70 31.32 -20.22 -31.13
C ARG A 70 31.43 -18.79 -30.62
N LEU A 71 30.69 -18.48 -29.55
CA LEU A 71 30.62 -17.12 -28.99
C LEU A 71 31.95 -16.65 -28.37
N TRP A 72 32.89 -17.56 -28.11
CA TRP A 72 34.27 -17.27 -27.71
C TRP A 72 35.08 -16.44 -28.72
N ARG A 73 34.58 -16.25 -29.95
CA ARG A 73 35.24 -15.39 -30.94
C ARG A 73 35.21 -13.94 -30.50
N ARG A 74 36.34 -13.23 -30.64
CA ARG A 74 36.46 -11.80 -30.29
C ARG A 74 35.39 -10.92 -30.93
N GLU A 75 34.92 -11.26 -32.13
CA GLU A 75 33.87 -10.51 -32.83
C GLU A 75 32.48 -10.62 -32.17
N LYS A 76 32.26 -11.61 -31.32
CA LYS A 76 30.98 -11.92 -30.68
C LYS A 76 31.01 -11.71 -29.17
N TRP A 77 32.06 -11.08 -28.65
CA TRP A 77 32.23 -10.84 -27.24
C TRP A 77 31.01 -10.14 -26.58
N PRO A 78 30.28 -9.18 -27.22
CA PRO A 78 29.10 -8.58 -26.58
C PRO A 78 27.99 -9.60 -26.36
N ILE A 79 27.77 -10.49 -27.34
CA ILE A 79 26.75 -11.55 -27.26
C ILE A 79 27.15 -12.61 -26.24
N LEU A 80 28.44 -12.94 -26.15
CA LEU A 80 28.97 -13.83 -25.12
C LEU A 80 28.72 -13.24 -23.72
N THR A 81 29.01 -11.96 -23.52
CA THR A 81 28.77 -11.26 -22.26
C THR A 81 27.30 -11.31 -21.87
N LEU A 82 26.37 -11.13 -22.83
CA LEU A 82 24.93 -11.30 -22.58
C LEU A 82 24.55 -12.72 -22.13
N HIS A 83 25.13 -13.76 -22.73
CA HIS A 83 24.82 -15.13 -22.31
C HIS A 83 25.35 -15.42 -20.90
N LEU A 84 26.58 -14.97 -20.61
CA LEU A 84 27.17 -15.10 -19.28
C LEU A 84 26.39 -14.32 -18.23
N SER A 85 25.86 -13.13 -18.56
CA SER A 85 25.04 -12.38 -17.62
C SER A 85 23.76 -13.12 -17.25
N TRP A 86 23.05 -13.70 -18.22
CA TRP A 86 21.83 -14.47 -17.92
C TRP A 86 22.12 -15.70 -17.05
N ILE A 87 23.23 -16.40 -17.32
CA ILE A 87 23.66 -17.55 -16.51
C ILE A 87 23.97 -17.09 -15.08
N LEU A 88 24.74 -16.02 -14.90
CA LEU A 88 25.06 -15.49 -13.57
C LEU A 88 23.81 -15.06 -12.81
N ILE A 89 22.86 -14.37 -13.46
CA ILE A 89 21.60 -13.96 -12.82
C ILE A 89 20.81 -15.19 -12.33
N LEU A 90 20.68 -16.24 -13.15
CA LEU A 90 19.96 -17.46 -12.77
C LEU A 90 20.69 -18.25 -11.66
N VAL A 91 22.01 -18.35 -11.72
CA VAL A 91 22.81 -19.00 -10.67
C VAL A 91 22.76 -18.20 -9.37
N GLY A 92 22.82 -16.87 -9.45
CA GLY A 92 22.67 -16.00 -8.29
C GLY A 92 21.30 -16.16 -7.64
N ALA A 93 20.22 -16.18 -8.43
CA ALA A 93 18.87 -16.45 -7.93
C ALA A 93 18.74 -17.83 -7.25
N PHE A 94 19.42 -18.86 -7.78
CA PHE A 94 19.49 -20.18 -7.14
C PHE A 94 20.18 -20.13 -5.77
N VAL A 95 21.31 -19.41 -5.66
CA VAL A 95 22.02 -19.19 -4.38
C VAL A 95 21.13 -18.46 -3.39
N THR A 96 20.48 -17.38 -3.80
CA THR A 96 19.53 -16.62 -2.96
C THR A 96 18.43 -17.54 -2.42
N ARG A 97 17.84 -18.37 -3.27
CA ARG A 97 16.70 -19.22 -2.90
C ARG A 97 17.03 -20.35 -1.92
N TYR A 98 18.16 -21.02 -2.08
CA TYR A 98 18.47 -22.26 -1.34
C TYR A 98 19.50 -22.10 -0.23
N ILE A 99 20.34 -21.07 -0.31
CA ILE A 99 21.46 -20.86 0.63
C ILE A 99 21.18 -19.66 1.54
N SER A 100 20.44 -18.67 1.03
CA SER A 100 20.21 -17.44 1.77
C SER A 100 18.92 -17.49 2.57
N PHE A 101 18.85 -16.62 3.57
CA PHE A 101 17.67 -16.45 4.39
C PHE A 101 17.45 -14.96 4.64
N GLU A 102 16.18 -14.61 4.79
CA GLU A 102 15.70 -13.26 5.04
C GLU A 102 14.66 -13.28 6.14
N GLY A 103 14.48 -12.15 6.78
CA GLY A 103 13.57 -12.01 7.90
C GLY A 103 13.35 -10.58 8.33
N MET A 104 12.57 -10.43 9.40
CA MET A 104 12.16 -9.17 9.98
C MET A 104 12.62 -9.09 11.43
N MET A 105 13.16 -7.95 11.81
CA MET A 105 13.71 -7.64 13.12
C MET A 105 12.97 -6.42 13.68
N PRO A 106 11.85 -6.62 14.40
CA PRO A 106 11.21 -5.56 15.15
C PRO A 106 12.08 -5.16 16.34
N ILE A 107 12.31 -3.86 16.52
CA ILE A 107 13.09 -3.30 17.63
C ILE A 107 12.34 -2.09 18.17
N ARG A 108 12.03 -2.10 19.47
CA ARG A 108 11.44 -0.95 20.16
C ARG A 108 12.50 0.09 20.49
N GLU A 109 12.11 1.36 20.54
CA GLU A 109 13.03 2.44 20.88
C GLU A 109 13.66 2.23 22.27
N GLY A 110 14.97 2.43 22.36
CA GLY A 110 15.78 2.12 23.53
C GLY A 110 16.18 0.64 23.68
N ALA A 111 15.44 -0.28 23.06
CA ALA A 111 15.69 -1.71 23.16
C ALA A 111 16.92 -2.16 22.36
N THR A 112 17.56 -3.22 22.83
CA THR A 112 18.66 -3.89 22.14
C THR A 112 18.22 -5.29 21.77
N GLU A 113 18.30 -5.63 20.48
CA GLU A 113 17.90 -6.92 19.94
C GLU A 113 19.06 -7.59 19.20
N ASN A 114 19.09 -8.92 19.24
CA ASN A 114 19.97 -9.75 18.42
C ASN A 114 19.22 -10.89 17.75
N ILE A 115 17.90 -10.86 17.74
CA ILE A 115 17.05 -11.89 17.19
C ILE A 115 16.22 -11.30 16.06
N PHE A 116 16.01 -12.08 15.00
CA PHE A 116 15.07 -11.74 13.94
C PHE A 116 14.28 -12.97 13.51
N PHE A 117 13.09 -12.74 12.97
CA PHE A 117 12.13 -13.76 12.57
C PHE A 117 12.21 -14.00 11.07
N SER A 118 12.31 -15.24 10.61
CA SER A 118 12.35 -15.56 9.19
C SER A 118 11.11 -15.08 8.45
N GLU A 119 11.26 -14.67 7.19
CA GLU A 119 10.11 -14.34 6.35
C GLU A 119 9.27 -15.59 6.05
N LYS A 120 9.94 -16.73 5.84
CA LYS A 120 9.33 -18.04 5.64
C LYS A 120 8.68 -18.55 6.92
N THR A 121 7.61 -19.31 6.78
CA THR A 121 6.94 -20.02 7.86
C THR A 121 7.38 -21.48 7.91
N TYR A 122 7.43 -22.01 9.12
CA TYR A 122 7.88 -23.34 9.46
C TYR A 122 6.85 -24.00 10.36
N PHE A 123 6.68 -25.31 10.18
CA PHE A 123 6.02 -26.15 11.17
C PHE A 123 7.10 -26.79 12.04
N THR A 124 7.01 -26.59 13.36
CA THR A 124 7.93 -27.17 14.33
C THR A 124 7.14 -28.07 15.28
N LEU A 125 7.59 -29.32 15.43
CA LEU A 125 7.01 -30.29 16.35
C LEU A 125 8.10 -30.81 17.28
N ASN A 126 7.90 -30.67 18.59
CA ASN A 126 8.71 -31.37 19.57
C ASN A 126 7.95 -32.59 20.05
N VAL A 127 8.66 -33.71 20.14
CA VAL A 127 8.18 -34.95 20.74
C VAL A 127 8.96 -35.19 22.02
N ASP A 128 8.24 -35.31 23.12
CA ASP A 128 8.73 -35.58 24.46
C ASP A 128 8.29 -36.98 24.88
N GLY A 129 9.23 -37.76 25.41
CA GLY A 129 8.97 -39.10 25.96
C GLY A 129 10.05 -39.50 26.95
N GLU A 130 9.74 -40.47 27.82
CA GLU A 130 10.71 -41.03 28.76
C GLU A 130 11.55 -42.11 28.07
N ILE A 131 12.87 -41.96 28.14
CA ILE A 131 13.84 -42.97 27.68
C ILE A 131 14.74 -43.28 28.88
N ASP A 132 14.76 -44.54 29.32
CA ASP A 132 15.52 -44.99 30.51
C ASP A 132 15.20 -44.21 31.80
N GLY A 133 13.97 -43.69 31.94
CA GLY A 133 13.53 -42.89 33.10
C GLY A 133 13.93 -41.41 33.05
N GLU A 134 14.54 -40.94 31.95
CA GLU A 134 14.80 -39.52 31.69
C GLU A 134 13.89 -38.99 30.58
N LEU A 135 13.25 -37.83 30.82
CA LEU A 135 12.43 -37.16 29.83
C LEU A 135 13.32 -36.53 28.75
N LYS A 136 13.21 -37.01 27.50
CA LYS A 136 13.98 -36.53 26.35
C LYS A 136 13.07 -35.89 25.32
N ARG A 137 13.60 -34.85 24.66
CA ARG A 137 12.92 -34.09 23.60
C ARG A 137 13.61 -34.28 22.26
N ARG A 138 12.82 -34.51 21.20
CA ARG A 138 13.31 -34.47 19.81
C ARG A 138 12.52 -33.45 18.98
N PRO A 139 13.17 -32.38 18.50
CA PRO A 139 12.52 -31.39 17.63
C PRO A 139 12.57 -31.82 16.15
N PHE A 140 11.48 -31.56 15.44
CA PHE A 140 11.33 -31.68 13.99
C PHE A 140 10.87 -30.33 13.45
N GLN A 141 11.46 -29.87 12.33
CA GLN A 141 11.14 -28.58 11.75
C GLN A 141 11.32 -28.63 10.23
N ASP A 142 10.33 -28.16 9.48
CA ASP A 142 10.47 -27.93 8.03
C ASP A 142 9.63 -26.72 7.56
N GLU A 143 9.98 -26.20 6.39
CA GLU A 143 9.27 -25.10 5.73
C GLU A 143 7.86 -25.55 5.32
N ILE A 144 6.87 -24.72 5.58
CA ILE A 144 5.49 -24.96 5.18
C ILE A 144 4.86 -23.68 4.65
N ILE A 145 4.27 -23.74 3.47
CA ILE A 145 3.42 -22.68 2.94
C ILE A 145 2.03 -23.28 2.76
N ALA A 146 1.07 -22.79 3.52
CA ALA A 146 -0.31 -23.25 3.51
C ALA A 146 -1.24 -22.05 3.26
N THR A 147 -2.23 -22.25 2.40
CA THR A 147 -3.33 -21.33 2.17
C THR A 147 -4.62 -22.15 2.05
N PRO A 148 -5.82 -21.51 2.06
CA PRO A 148 -7.06 -22.23 1.83
C PRO A 148 -7.08 -22.97 0.48
N GLU A 149 -6.36 -22.45 -0.52
CA GLU A 149 -6.32 -23.02 -1.87
C GLU A 149 -5.29 -24.14 -2.02
N GLY A 150 -4.17 -24.11 -1.30
CA GLY A 150 -3.07 -25.03 -1.55
C GLY A 150 -2.06 -25.20 -0.42
N LEU A 151 -1.22 -26.22 -0.58
CA LEU A 151 -0.16 -26.57 0.36
C LEU A 151 1.16 -26.85 -0.37
N LYS A 152 2.24 -26.31 0.17
CA LYS A 152 3.63 -26.69 -0.13
C LYS A 152 4.29 -27.09 1.18
N SER A 153 4.48 -28.39 1.40
CA SER A 153 5.12 -28.94 2.60
C SER A 153 5.81 -30.27 2.28
N SER A 154 6.56 -30.78 3.26
CA SER A 154 7.09 -32.15 3.26
C SER A 154 6.21 -33.16 4.01
N LEU A 155 5.03 -32.72 4.48
CA LEU A 155 4.07 -33.61 5.13
C LEU A 155 3.44 -34.57 4.10
N PRO A 156 3.08 -35.80 4.49
CA PRO A 156 3.09 -36.31 5.86
C PRO A 156 4.47 -36.76 6.35
N TRP A 157 4.74 -36.53 7.64
CA TRP A 157 5.96 -36.98 8.29
C TRP A 157 5.76 -38.33 8.94
N LYS A 158 6.69 -39.27 8.68
CA LYS A 158 6.73 -40.59 9.29
C LYS A 158 8.02 -40.75 10.05
N PHE A 159 7.93 -40.70 11.37
CA PHE A 159 9.09 -40.75 12.25
C PHE A 159 8.90 -41.78 13.36
N ASP A 160 9.96 -41.95 14.13
CA ASP A 160 10.05 -42.87 15.25
C ASP A 160 10.68 -42.14 16.44
N PHE A 161 10.12 -42.38 17.63
CA PHE A 161 10.66 -41.94 18.90
C PHE A 161 10.82 -43.17 19.80
N ASP A 162 12.06 -43.57 20.05
CA ASP A 162 12.41 -44.73 20.89
C ASP A 162 11.70 -46.06 20.51
N GLY A 163 11.56 -46.33 19.20
CA GLY A 163 10.89 -47.52 18.71
C GLY A 163 9.36 -47.41 18.63
N GLN A 164 8.79 -46.27 19.04
CA GLN A 164 7.39 -45.94 18.84
C GLN A 164 7.21 -45.07 17.56
N PRO A 165 6.57 -45.60 16.50
CA PRO A 165 6.31 -44.83 15.30
C PRO A 165 5.20 -43.79 15.54
N PHE A 166 5.33 -42.64 14.89
CA PHE A 166 4.28 -41.65 14.81
C PHE A 166 4.21 -41.01 13.42
N GLU A 167 3.01 -40.61 13.02
CA GLU A 167 2.71 -39.95 11.75
C GLU A 167 2.08 -38.58 11.99
N VAL A 168 2.46 -37.59 11.18
CA VAL A 168 1.91 -36.24 11.22
C VAL A 168 1.43 -35.87 9.84
N ASP A 169 0.12 -35.65 9.70
CA ASP A 169 -0.54 -35.30 8.46
C ASP A 169 -1.08 -33.86 8.51
N TYR A 170 -1.09 -33.20 7.36
CA TYR A 170 -1.81 -31.93 7.20
C TYR A 170 -3.25 -32.19 6.78
N VAL A 171 -4.18 -31.50 7.43
CA VAL A 171 -5.62 -31.64 7.20
C VAL A 171 -6.22 -30.39 6.57
N GLY A 172 -5.81 -29.21 7.03
CA GLY A 172 -6.41 -27.95 6.58
C GLY A 172 -5.72 -26.69 7.10
N PHE A 173 -6.20 -25.54 6.65
CA PHE A 173 -5.70 -24.22 7.02
C PHE A 173 -6.86 -23.28 7.30
N MET A 174 -6.80 -22.56 8.41
CA MET A 174 -7.73 -21.51 8.78
C MET A 174 -7.03 -20.16 8.59
N ARG A 175 -7.51 -19.39 7.62
CA ARG A 175 -7.06 -18.01 7.42
C ARG A 175 -7.75 -17.11 8.44
N GLY A 176 -6.98 -16.36 9.22
CA GLY A 176 -7.47 -15.55 10.32
C GLY A 176 -8.07 -16.41 11.42
N ALA A 177 -7.27 -16.76 12.42
CA ALA A 177 -7.64 -17.64 13.51
C ALA A 177 -7.27 -17.01 14.85
N GLN A 178 -8.03 -17.38 15.87
CA GLN A 178 -7.77 -17.02 17.26
C GLN A 178 -8.21 -18.13 18.20
N GLU A 179 -7.76 -18.08 19.45
CA GLU A 179 -8.35 -18.91 20.50
C GLU A 179 -9.80 -18.47 20.77
N GLY A 180 -10.70 -19.44 20.87
CA GLY A 180 -12.09 -19.23 21.18
C GLY A 180 -12.79 -20.49 21.65
N ILE A 181 -14.12 -20.45 21.68
CA ILE A 181 -14.94 -21.59 22.13
C ILE A 181 -15.44 -22.36 20.91
N ILE A 182 -15.21 -23.68 20.92
CA ILE A 182 -15.85 -24.63 20.02
C ILE A 182 -17.05 -25.21 20.77
N PRO A 183 -18.30 -24.92 20.35
CA PRO A 183 -19.48 -25.47 21.01
C PRO A 183 -19.54 -27.00 20.90
N GLU A 184 -19.71 -27.69 22.03
CA GLU A 184 -19.81 -29.14 22.12
C GLU A 184 -20.86 -29.53 23.17
N GLU A 185 -21.76 -30.47 22.83
CA GLU A 185 -22.87 -30.87 23.72
C GLU A 185 -22.39 -31.52 25.03
N SER A 186 -21.22 -32.15 25.02
CA SER A 186 -20.56 -32.73 26.21
C SER A 186 -19.42 -31.87 26.76
N GLY A 187 -19.33 -30.60 26.34
CA GLY A 187 -18.25 -29.69 26.73
C GLY A 187 -18.43 -29.14 28.15
N MET A 188 -17.41 -28.42 28.62
CA MET A 188 -17.49 -27.65 29.87
C MET A 188 -18.34 -26.40 29.65
N LYS A 189 -18.99 -25.91 30.71
CA LYS A 189 -19.67 -24.63 30.70
C LYS A 189 -18.64 -23.49 30.74
N LEU A 190 -18.66 -22.64 29.72
CA LEU A 190 -17.71 -21.53 29.51
C LEU A 190 -18.45 -20.19 29.43
N LEU A 191 -17.92 -19.16 30.08
CA LEU A 191 -18.44 -17.79 30.00
C LEU A 191 -17.40 -16.83 29.42
N LYS A 192 -17.75 -16.14 28.34
CA LYS A 192 -16.88 -15.14 27.68
C LYS A 192 -16.93 -13.81 28.42
N ILE A 193 -15.77 -13.27 28.76
CA ILE A 193 -15.58 -11.92 29.29
C ILE A 193 -14.73 -11.13 28.30
N VAL A 194 -15.17 -9.92 27.97
CA VAL A 194 -14.42 -9.00 27.12
C VAL A 194 -14.02 -7.80 27.96
N GLU A 195 -12.72 -7.54 28.05
CA GLU A 195 -12.15 -6.41 28.79
C GLU A 195 -11.59 -5.37 27.82
N ALA A 196 -11.68 -4.09 28.21
CA ALA A 196 -10.89 -3.02 27.60
C ALA A 196 -9.72 -2.64 28.53
N GLY A 197 -8.51 -3.06 28.16
CA GLY A 197 -7.26 -2.77 28.88
C GLY A 197 -6.19 -2.25 27.91
N ASP A 198 -5.38 -1.27 28.34
CA ASP A 198 -4.31 -0.63 27.52
C ASP A 198 -4.76 -0.08 26.15
N GLY A 199 -6.05 0.22 25.99
CA GLY A 199 -6.64 0.68 24.72
C GLY A 199 -6.95 -0.44 23.72
N ASN A 200 -6.70 -1.70 24.08
CA ASN A 200 -7.02 -2.88 23.28
C ASN A 200 -8.16 -3.70 23.90
N ARG A 201 -8.84 -4.47 23.04
CA ARG A 201 -9.93 -5.38 23.42
C ARG A 201 -9.33 -6.76 23.70
N HIS A 202 -9.47 -7.25 24.93
CA HIS A 202 -9.03 -8.59 25.33
C HIS A 202 -10.23 -9.49 25.58
N GLU A 203 -10.18 -10.73 25.07
CA GLU A 203 -11.19 -11.75 25.32
C GLU A 203 -10.65 -12.81 26.29
N HIS A 204 -11.43 -13.13 27.30
CA HIS A 204 -11.14 -14.14 28.31
C HIS A 204 -12.31 -15.13 28.41
N TYR A 205 -12.02 -16.36 28.82
CA TYR A 205 -13.02 -17.41 29.00
C TYR A 205 -12.92 -17.98 30.42
N LEU A 206 -14.00 -17.87 31.19
CA LEU A 206 -14.10 -18.49 32.51
C LEU A 206 -14.62 -19.92 32.37
N GLU A 207 -13.86 -20.87 32.92
CA GLU A 207 -14.28 -22.26 33.04
C GLU A 207 -15.10 -22.46 34.32
N GLU A 208 -16.24 -23.14 34.21
CA GLU A 208 -17.04 -23.54 35.36
C GLU A 208 -16.19 -24.34 36.37
N GLY A 209 -16.30 -23.99 37.65
CA GLY A 209 -15.57 -24.67 38.72
C GLY A 209 -14.14 -24.15 38.95
N LYS A 210 -13.59 -23.32 38.06
CA LYS A 210 -12.23 -22.77 38.20
C LYS A 210 -12.23 -21.28 38.55
N VAL A 211 -11.11 -20.84 39.12
CA VAL A 211 -10.82 -19.42 39.39
C VAL A 211 -9.80 -18.95 38.37
N ALA A 212 -10.14 -17.89 37.63
CA ALA A 212 -9.24 -17.24 36.67
C ALA A 212 -8.73 -15.91 37.21
N ASN A 213 -7.49 -15.54 36.89
CA ASN A 213 -6.94 -14.23 37.20
C ASN A 213 -6.89 -13.39 35.92
N ILE A 214 -7.64 -12.29 35.88
CA ILE A 214 -7.70 -11.34 34.78
C ILE A 214 -7.23 -9.99 35.32
N HIS A 215 -6.08 -9.49 34.85
CA HIS A 215 -5.44 -8.25 35.29
C HIS A 215 -5.45 -8.01 36.81
N ASN A 216 -4.95 -8.99 37.57
CA ASN A 216 -4.87 -9.00 39.04
C ASN A 216 -6.21 -9.01 39.78
N MET A 217 -7.31 -9.32 39.08
CA MET A 217 -8.60 -9.63 39.71
C MET A 217 -8.99 -11.08 39.48
N LEU A 218 -9.46 -11.71 40.55
CA LEU A 218 -9.91 -13.09 40.51
C LEU A 218 -11.36 -13.15 40.06
N PHE A 219 -11.67 -14.08 39.16
CA PHE A 219 -13.00 -14.39 38.67
C PHE A 219 -13.31 -15.85 38.92
N ALA A 220 -14.54 -16.16 39.34
CA ALA A 220 -14.99 -17.54 39.51
C ALA A 220 -16.38 -17.74 38.92
N LEU A 221 -16.57 -18.84 38.18
CA LEU A 221 -17.84 -19.23 37.57
C LEU A 221 -18.40 -20.47 38.27
N ASN A 222 -19.59 -20.35 38.87
CA ASN A 222 -20.25 -21.39 39.67
C ASN A 222 -19.34 -22.03 40.75
N ASN A 223 -18.35 -21.29 41.24
CA ASN A 223 -17.44 -21.72 42.30
C ASN A 223 -17.19 -20.56 43.29
N PRO A 224 -18.12 -20.31 44.23
CA PRO A 224 -18.00 -19.21 45.18
C PRO A 224 -16.63 -19.19 45.88
N THR A 225 -15.84 -18.16 45.59
CA THR A 225 -14.47 -17.98 46.08
C THR A 225 -14.34 -16.63 46.76
N ASP A 226 -13.86 -16.62 48.00
CA ASP A 226 -13.65 -15.40 48.77
C ASP A 226 -12.64 -14.47 48.08
N GLY A 227 -13.00 -13.18 47.94
CA GLY A 227 -12.15 -12.17 47.31
C GLY A 227 -12.14 -12.20 45.76
N ALA A 228 -12.91 -13.09 45.13
CA ALA A 228 -13.10 -13.10 43.68
C ALA A 228 -14.42 -12.44 43.27
N ILE A 229 -14.50 -12.00 42.01
CA ILE A 229 -15.74 -11.66 41.32
C ILE A 229 -16.44 -12.98 40.97
N ASN A 230 -17.46 -13.31 41.75
CA ASN A 230 -18.22 -14.53 41.64
C ASN A 230 -19.41 -14.33 40.70
N ILE A 231 -19.47 -15.16 39.67
CA ILE A 231 -20.59 -15.23 38.72
C ILE A 231 -21.25 -16.60 38.91
N VAL A 232 -22.54 -16.60 39.22
CA VAL A 232 -23.31 -17.84 39.37
C VAL A 232 -24.44 -17.85 38.35
N GLU A 233 -24.54 -18.94 37.59
CA GLU A 233 -25.59 -19.24 36.62
C GLU A 233 -26.52 -20.31 37.20
N GLU A 234 -27.79 -19.94 37.41
CA GLU A 234 -28.85 -20.86 37.81
C GLU A 234 -30.06 -20.69 36.88
N GLU A 235 -30.45 -21.77 36.18
CA GLU A 235 -31.62 -21.79 35.28
C GLU A 235 -31.65 -20.64 34.24
N GLY A 236 -30.50 -20.24 33.71
CA GLY A 236 -30.36 -19.16 32.73
C GLY A 236 -30.39 -17.74 33.31
N LYS A 237 -30.42 -17.60 34.65
CA LYS A 237 -30.22 -16.32 35.34
C LYS A 237 -28.80 -16.23 35.86
N TYR A 238 -28.21 -15.06 35.70
CA TYR A 238 -26.86 -14.78 36.16
C TYR A 238 -26.92 -13.88 37.39
N THR A 239 -26.14 -14.22 38.41
CA THR A 239 -25.92 -13.36 39.57
C THR A 239 -24.45 -13.00 39.68
N LEU A 240 -24.19 -11.81 40.21
CA LEU A 240 -22.86 -11.23 40.42
C LEU A 240 -22.67 -10.93 41.89
N GLN A 241 -21.54 -11.35 42.44
CA GLN A 241 -21.04 -10.91 43.74
C GLN A 241 -19.58 -10.49 43.58
N THR A 242 -19.26 -9.25 43.91
CA THR A 242 -17.92 -8.67 43.72
C THR A 242 -17.42 -8.02 45.02
N PRO A 243 -16.12 -8.12 45.35
CA PRO A 243 -15.53 -7.42 46.49
C PRO A 243 -15.26 -5.93 46.23
N PHE A 244 -15.59 -5.44 45.02
CA PHE A 244 -15.40 -4.06 44.57
C PHE A 244 -16.73 -3.40 44.25
N GLU A 245 -16.83 -2.10 44.51
CA GLU A 245 -17.95 -1.27 44.06
C GLU A 245 -17.80 -0.95 42.57
N GLY A 246 -18.92 -0.63 41.92
CA GLY A 246 -18.91 -0.30 40.51
C GLY A 246 -20.24 0.22 39.98
N THR A 247 -20.32 0.32 38.66
CA THR A 247 -21.54 0.69 37.93
C THR A 247 -21.69 -0.19 36.70
N PHE A 248 -22.91 -0.27 36.16
CA PHE A 248 -23.13 -0.89 34.86
C PHE A 248 -24.02 -0.03 33.97
N LEU A 249 -23.83 -0.15 32.65
CA LEU A 249 -24.63 0.49 31.62
C LEU A 249 -24.92 -0.48 30.47
N ARG A 250 -26.20 -0.69 30.17
CA ARG A 250 -26.66 -1.43 28.99
C ARG A 250 -27.01 -0.45 27.88
N MET A 251 -26.18 -0.41 26.83
CA MET A 251 -26.29 0.59 25.76
C MET A 251 -27.59 0.50 24.96
N ALA A 252 -28.15 -0.71 24.82
CA ALA A 252 -29.33 -0.96 23.99
C ALA A 252 -30.58 -0.18 24.43
N ASP A 253 -30.76 0.02 25.73
CA ASP A 253 -31.91 0.71 26.32
C ASP A 253 -31.51 1.80 27.34
N GLN A 254 -30.21 2.09 27.45
CA GLN A 254 -29.63 3.04 28.41
C GLN A 254 -29.93 2.68 29.88
N PHE A 255 -30.23 1.40 30.15
CA PHE A 255 -30.46 0.93 31.51
C PHE A 255 -29.13 0.92 32.28
N SER A 256 -29.09 1.58 33.45
CA SER A 256 -27.89 1.68 34.27
C SER A 256 -28.20 1.47 35.74
N GLY A 257 -27.17 1.09 36.49
CA GLY A 257 -27.28 0.85 37.91
C GLY A 257 -25.92 0.85 38.61
N ILE A 258 -25.97 0.73 39.94
CA ILE A 258 -24.81 0.66 40.82
C ILE A 258 -24.57 -0.82 41.16
N VAL A 259 -23.31 -1.23 41.19
CA VAL A 259 -22.87 -2.54 41.67
C VAL A 259 -22.36 -2.38 43.10
N LEU A 260 -23.09 -2.92 44.05
CA LEU A 260 -22.74 -2.89 45.48
C LEU A 260 -21.67 -3.94 45.80
N LYS A 261 -20.72 -3.55 46.65
CA LYS A 261 -19.69 -4.45 47.17
C LYS A 261 -20.29 -5.53 48.08
N ASP A 262 -19.76 -6.75 47.98
CA ASP A 262 -20.05 -7.93 48.81
C ASP A 262 -21.55 -8.33 48.85
N SER A 263 -22.35 -7.86 47.88
CA SER A 263 -23.77 -8.17 47.76
C SER A 263 -24.05 -8.96 46.48
N ILE A 264 -24.91 -9.99 46.59
CA ILE A 264 -25.42 -10.75 45.45
C ILE A 264 -26.44 -9.87 44.71
N GLN A 265 -26.21 -9.67 43.41
CA GLN A 265 -27.02 -8.83 42.54
C GLN A 265 -27.27 -9.53 41.20
N GLU A 266 -28.32 -9.14 40.48
CA GLU A 266 -28.56 -9.68 39.13
C GLU A 266 -27.49 -9.19 38.15
N LEU A 267 -26.94 -10.11 37.36
CA LEU A 267 -26.00 -9.79 36.29
C LEU A 267 -26.75 -9.71 34.96
N HIS A 268 -26.76 -8.52 34.38
CA HIS A 268 -27.27 -8.28 33.04
C HIS A 268 -26.16 -8.46 32.00
N LEU A 269 -26.35 -9.42 31.09
CA LEU A 269 -25.49 -9.61 29.92
C LEU A 269 -25.52 -8.38 28.99
N ARG A 270 -24.52 -8.27 28.10
CA ARG A 270 -24.37 -7.17 27.11
C ARG A 270 -24.38 -5.77 27.73
N SER A 271 -23.95 -5.69 28.98
CA SER A 271 -23.83 -4.45 29.72
C SER A 271 -22.35 -4.19 30.00
N LEU A 272 -21.94 -2.93 29.88
CA LEU A 272 -20.61 -2.48 30.26
C LEU A 272 -20.58 -2.31 31.77
N TYR A 273 -19.80 -3.15 32.44
CA TYR A 273 -19.53 -3.05 33.87
C TYR A 273 -18.23 -2.29 34.09
N THR A 274 -18.24 -1.36 35.03
CA THR A 274 -17.05 -0.68 35.54
C THR A 274 -16.92 -1.06 37.01
N ILE A 275 -16.07 -2.04 37.31
CA ILE A 275 -15.90 -2.60 38.65
C ILE A 275 -14.44 -2.37 39.05
N GLY A 276 -14.22 -1.58 40.11
CA GLY A 276 -12.89 -1.05 40.41
C GLY A 276 -12.35 -0.19 39.26
N GLU A 277 -11.15 -0.50 38.76
CA GLU A 277 -10.53 0.18 37.62
C GLU A 277 -10.83 -0.49 36.27
N MET A 278 -11.51 -1.64 36.26
CA MET A 278 -11.69 -2.44 35.06
C MET A 278 -13.04 -2.21 34.39
N GLN A 279 -13.01 -2.16 33.06
CA GLN A 279 -14.19 -2.11 32.21
C GLN A 279 -14.36 -3.44 31.47
N LEU A 280 -15.48 -4.13 31.72
CA LEU A 280 -15.75 -5.45 31.15
C LEU A 280 -17.17 -5.56 30.59
N VAL A 281 -17.35 -6.46 29.62
CA VAL A 281 -18.63 -6.84 29.03
C VAL A 281 -18.72 -8.36 28.96
N ILE A 282 -19.89 -8.91 29.29
CA ILE A 282 -20.22 -10.33 29.06
C ILE A 282 -21.22 -10.36 27.90
N PRO A 283 -20.77 -10.58 26.65
CA PRO A 283 -21.60 -10.32 25.47
C PRO A 283 -22.64 -11.41 25.19
N GLU A 284 -22.37 -12.63 25.67
CA GLU A 284 -23.08 -13.85 25.31
C GLU A 284 -23.40 -14.67 26.56
N PRO A 285 -24.50 -15.45 26.54
CA PRO A 285 -24.78 -16.40 27.61
C PRO A 285 -23.68 -17.47 27.66
N LEU A 286 -23.68 -18.21 28.76
CA LEU A 286 -22.85 -19.38 28.96
C LEU A 286 -23.04 -20.38 27.81
N ILE A 287 -21.93 -20.89 27.28
CA ILE A 287 -21.89 -21.83 26.17
C ILE A 287 -21.27 -23.14 26.69
N MET A 288 -21.84 -24.28 26.29
CA MET A 288 -21.19 -25.58 26.50
C MET A 288 -20.21 -25.84 25.35
N GLY A 289 -18.95 -26.09 25.69
CA GLY A 289 -17.91 -26.32 24.70
C GLY A 289 -16.54 -26.54 25.31
N ARG A 290 -15.52 -26.38 24.48
CA ARG A 290 -14.12 -26.37 24.91
C ARG A 290 -13.37 -25.22 24.27
N THR A 291 -12.28 -24.79 24.89
CA THR A 291 -11.34 -23.87 24.27
C THR A 291 -10.65 -24.56 23.09
N GLY A 292 -10.48 -23.82 22.00
CA GLY A 292 -9.85 -24.29 20.78
C GLY A 292 -9.61 -23.14 19.81
N VAL A 293 -9.09 -23.45 18.63
CA VAL A 293 -8.85 -22.44 17.60
C VAL A 293 -10.09 -22.30 16.73
N ILE A 294 -10.57 -21.08 16.57
CA ILE A 294 -11.70 -20.72 15.71
C ILE A 294 -11.27 -19.72 14.64
N GLN A 295 -12.01 -19.72 13.53
CA GLN A 295 -11.80 -18.77 12.45
C GLN A 295 -12.45 -17.41 12.81
N VAL A 296 -11.70 -16.33 12.62
CA VAL A 296 -12.13 -14.95 12.77
C VAL A 296 -12.97 -14.54 11.55
N PRO A 297 -14.05 -13.76 11.71
CA PRO A 297 -14.80 -13.22 10.57
C PRO A 297 -13.89 -12.45 9.60
N GLU A 298 -14.10 -12.61 8.28
CA GLU A 298 -13.21 -12.02 7.26
C GLU A 298 -13.02 -10.50 7.38
N ASN A 299 -14.03 -9.78 7.87
CA ASN A 299 -13.99 -8.33 8.09
C ASN A 299 -13.16 -7.88 9.31
N GLU A 300 -12.79 -8.81 10.17
CA GLU A 300 -12.00 -8.56 11.39
C GLU A 300 -10.54 -9.05 11.25
N ILE A 301 -10.20 -9.71 10.14
CA ILE A 301 -8.82 -10.14 9.85
C ILE A 301 -7.96 -8.91 9.58
N THR A 302 -6.94 -8.73 10.41
CA THR A 302 -5.91 -7.69 10.28
C THR A 302 -4.55 -8.31 9.97
N GLU A 303 -3.54 -7.49 9.65
CA GLU A 303 -2.15 -7.99 9.49
C GLU A 303 -1.57 -8.61 10.77
N ALA A 304 -2.13 -8.27 11.94
CA ALA A 304 -1.72 -8.83 13.23
C ALA A 304 -2.47 -10.13 13.58
N THR A 305 -3.54 -10.45 12.85
CA THR A 305 -4.33 -11.66 13.09
C THR A 305 -3.51 -12.88 12.68
N GLN A 306 -3.41 -13.87 13.58
CA GLN A 306 -2.71 -15.12 13.30
C GLN A 306 -3.55 -16.02 12.38
N ASP A 307 -2.93 -17.05 11.83
CA ASP A 307 -3.58 -18.12 11.07
C ASP A 307 -3.48 -19.43 11.86
N ALA A 308 -4.08 -20.51 11.37
CA ALA A 308 -3.87 -21.83 11.96
C ALA A 308 -3.74 -22.93 10.91
N ILE A 309 -2.85 -23.88 11.16
CA ILE A 309 -2.79 -25.15 10.41
C ILE A 309 -3.47 -26.24 11.23
N ILE A 310 -4.20 -27.12 10.57
CA ILE A 310 -4.86 -28.28 11.18
C ILE A 310 -4.03 -29.50 10.82
N ILE A 311 -3.64 -30.27 11.84
CA ILE A 311 -2.83 -31.48 11.69
C ILE A 311 -3.52 -32.66 12.35
N HIS A 312 -3.27 -33.86 11.81
CA HIS A 312 -3.50 -35.12 12.52
C HIS A 312 -2.16 -35.63 13.01
N VAL A 313 -2.11 -36.01 14.29
CA VAL A 313 -0.97 -36.73 14.86
C VAL A 313 -1.45 -38.12 15.27
N SER A 314 -0.79 -39.14 14.73
CA SER A 314 -1.13 -40.54 15.00
C SER A 314 0.05 -41.26 15.67
N SER A 315 -0.18 -41.89 16.82
CA SER A 315 0.80 -42.76 17.49
C SER A 315 0.09 -43.80 18.37
N GLY A 316 0.66 -45.00 18.51
CA GLY A 316 0.10 -46.03 19.39
C GLY A 316 -1.30 -46.54 19.01
N GLY A 317 -1.77 -46.27 17.78
CA GLY A 317 -3.14 -46.58 17.34
C GLY A 317 -4.18 -45.50 17.66
N GLU A 318 -3.77 -44.40 18.28
CA GLU A 318 -4.59 -43.22 18.52
C GLU A 318 -4.27 -42.13 17.49
N THR A 319 -5.29 -41.37 17.07
CA THR A 319 -5.14 -40.21 16.18
C THR A 319 -5.85 -39.01 16.80
N VAL A 320 -5.15 -37.89 16.89
CA VAL A 320 -5.70 -36.64 17.44
C VAL A 320 -5.57 -35.53 16.40
N GLU A 321 -6.67 -34.81 16.19
CA GLU A 321 -6.69 -33.58 15.39
C GLU A 321 -6.36 -32.38 16.26
N LYS A 322 -5.42 -31.55 15.81
CA LYS A 322 -5.07 -30.29 16.47
C LYS A 322 -4.94 -29.15 15.47
N ALA A 323 -5.57 -28.04 15.81
CA ALA A 323 -5.32 -26.76 15.18
C ALA A 323 -4.16 -26.07 15.90
N ILE A 324 -3.12 -25.70 15.16
CA ILE A 324 -1.91 -25.06 15.64
C ILE A 324 -1.98 -23.60 15.21
N LEU A 325 -2.26 -22.73 16.18
CA LEU A 325 -2.34 -21.28 15.97
C LEU A 325 -0.93 -20.70 15.79
N GLY A 326 -0.78 -19.77 14.86
CA GLY A 326 0.46 -19.02 14.66
C GLY A 326 0.55 -18.38 13.28
N GLY A 327 1.75 -18.16 12.76
CA GLY A 327 1.93 -17.49 11.47
C GLY A 327 3.21 -16.70 11.38
N LYS A 328 3.35 -15.93 10.31
CA LYS A 328 4.53 -15.10 10.06
C LYS A 328 4.74 -14.10 11.21
N GLY A 329 5.96 -14.02 11.73
CA GLY A 329 6.31 -13.18 12.89
C GLY A 329 6.06 -13.83 14.25
N SER A 330 5.39 -14.98 14.32
CA SER A 330 5.22 -15.76 15.55
C SER A 330 6.12 -16.99 15.58
N ALA A 331 6.55 -17.39 16.77
CA ALA A 331 7.33 -18.62 17.00
C ALA A 331 6.87 -19.36 18.28
N GLN A 332 5.65 -19.05 18.74
CA GLN A 332 5.13 -19.59 20.00
C GLN A 332 4.63 -21.03 19.82
N PHE A 333 4.94 -21.88 20.80
CA PHE A 333 4.40 -23.23 20.87
C PHE A 333 2.99 -23.21 21.47
N ASN A 334 2.11 -23.98 20.85
CA ASN A 334 0.77 -24.23 21.37
C ASN A 334 0.83 -25.20 22.56
N SER A 335 -0.25 -25.24 23.33
CA SER A 335 -0.40 -26.14 24.48
C SER A 335 -0.05 -27.59 24.12
N PRO A 336 0.79 -28.28 24.92
CA PRO A 336 1.14 -29.68 24.66
C PRO A 336 -0.09 -30.59 24.63
N PHE A 337 0.00 -31.68 23.87
CA PHE A 337 -1.03 -32.69 23.79
C PHE A 337 -0.41 -34.09 23.74
N GLU A 338 -1.08 -35.06 24.35
CA GLU A 338 -0.63 -36.44 24.43
C GLU A 338 -1.30 -37.30 23.34
N VAL A 339 -0.54 -38.17 22.69
CA VAL A 339 -1.05 -39.17 21.73
C VAL A 339 -0.27 -40.47 21.92
N GLY A 340 -0.96 -41.56 22.27
CA GLY A 340 -0.33 -42.87 22.47
C GLY A 340 0.79 -42.88 23.51
N GLY A 341 0.73 -42.05 24.55
CA GLY A 341 1.74 -41.97 25.61
C GLY A 341 2.94 -41.05 25.32
N LEU A 342 3.01 -40.44 24.13
CA LEU A 342 4.01 -39.42 23.78
C LEU A 342 3.42 -38.02 23.92
N ASN A 343 4.20 -37.08 24.43
CA ASN A 343 3.81 -35.68 24.58
C ASN A 343 4.32 -34.86 23.40
N PHE A 344 3.42 -34.18 22.71
CA PHE A 344 3.73 -33.35 21.55
C PHE A 344 3.53 -31.88 21.86
N SER A 345 4.44 -31.02 21.42
CA SER A 345 4.25 -29.56 21.39
C SER A 345 4.52 -29.05 19.99
N ALA A 346 3.60 -28.28 19.42
CA ALA A 346 3.70 -27.82 18.04
C ALA A 346 3.68 -26.29 17.94
N ALA A 347 4.41 -25.74 16.97
CA ALA A 347 4.42 -24.33 16.62
C ALA A 347 4.30 -24.17 15.11
N TYR A 348 3.53 -23.18 14.68
CA TYR A 348 3.44 -22.77 13.28
C TYR A 348 3.84 -21.30 13.17
N GLY A 349 4.89 -20.99 12.40
CA GLY A 349 5.29 -19.61 12.21
C GLY A 349 6.73 -19.40 11.79
N SER A 350 7.25 -18.20 12.01
CA SER A 350 8.62 -17.83 11.67
C SER A 350 9.65 -18.55 12.54
N LYS A 351 10.77 -18.93 11.91
CA LYS A 351 11.96 -19.41 12.59
C LYS A 351 12.74 -18.25 13.19
N ILE A 352 13.21 -18.45 14.43
CA ILE A 352 14.05 -17.49 15.14
C ILE A 352 15.51 -17.68 14.70
N TYR A 353 16.15 -16.60 14.26
CA TYR A 353 17.60 -16.54 13.99
C TYR A 353 18.26 -15.57 14.95
N THR A 354 19.44 -15.96 15.46
CA THR A 354 20.24 -15.12 16.36
C THR A 354 21.45 -14.56 15.61
N LEU A 355 21.61 -13.24 15.68
CA LEU A 355 22.75 -12.51 15.14
C LEU A 355 23.98 -12.68 16.04
N PRO A 356 25.20 -12.67 15.45
CA PRO A 356 26.45 -12.72 16.22
C PRO A 356 26.83 -11.36 16.86
N PHE A 357 25.97 -10.35 16.75
CA PHE A 357 26.10 -9.01 17.32
C PHE A 357 24.72 -8.48 17.70
N GLN A 358 24.67 -7.35 18.40
CA GLN A 358 23.44 -6.71 18.87
C GLN A 358 23.19 -5.40 18.13
N ILE A 359 21.92 -5.05 17.93
CA ILE A 359 21.49 -3.76 17.39
C ILE A 359 20.62 -3.09 18.44
N GLN A 360 20.98 -1.88 18.84
CA GLN A 360 20.13 -1.04 19.68
C GLN A 360 19.46 0.02 18.83
N LEU A 361 18.13 0.15 18.89
CA LEU A 361 17.43 1.31 18.37
C LEU A 361 17.55 2.43 19.39
N ARG A 362 18.19 3.54 19.03
CA ARG A 362 18.29 4.70 19.91
C ARG A 362 17.09 5.62 19.78
N ASP A 363 16.65 5.81 18.55
CA ASP A 363 15.65 6.82 18.17
C ASP A 363 15.08 6.44 16.80
N PHE A 364 13.75 6.47 16.67
CA PHE A 364 13.06 6.29 15.40
C PHE A 364 12.41 7.61 15.00
N ILE A 365 12.73 8.10 13.81
CA ILE A 365 12.25 9.38 13.31
C ILE A 365 11.40 9.13 12.09
N ALA A 366 10.13 9.50 12.15
CA ALA A 366 9.23 9.53 11.01
C ALA A 366 8.83 10.98 10.71
N GLU A 367 9.38 11.54 9.64
CA GLU A 367 9.04 12.90 9.21
C GLU A 367 7.72 12.87 8.44
N LYS A 368 6.78 13.72 8.83
CA LYS A 368 5.49 13.87 8.16
C LYS A 368 5.55 14.96 7.10
N TYR A 369 4.77 14.82 6.04
CA TYR A 369 4.55 15.92 5.11
C TYR A 369 3.78 17.02 5.84
N PRO A 370 4.18 18.29 5.65
CA PRO A 370 3.53 19.43 6.26
C PRO A 370 2.00 19.41 6.08
N GLY A 371 1.25 19.65 7.16
CA GLY A 371 -0.21 19.67 7.15
C GLY A 371 -0.90 18.30 7.11
N THR A 372 -0.16 17.18 7.16
CA THR A 372 -0.70 15.82 7.18
C THR A 372 -0.42 15.08 8.49
N GLU A 373 -1.40 14.34 9.01
CA GLU A 373 -1.23 13.54 10.24
C GLU A 373 -0.73 12.12 9.96
N LYS A 374 -1.00 11.59 8.77
CA LYS A 374 -0.68 10.21 8.34
C LYS A 374 0.20 10.13 7.09
N GLY A 375 0.60 11.27 6.52
CA GLY A 375 1.46 11.30 5.33
C GLY A 375 2.91 11.36 5.74
N TYR A 376 3.64 10.25 5.67
CA TYR A 376 5.07 10.23 6.01
C TYR A 376 5.94 10.56 4.78
N ALA A 377 6.86 11.52 4.93
CA ALA A 377 7.82 11.94 3.93
C ALA A 377 9.10 11.09 3.96
N SER A 378 9.57 10.76 5.16
CA SER A 378 10.75 9.94 5.37
C SER A 378 10.64 9.21 6.71
N PHE A 379 11.39 8.11 6.85
CA PHE A 379 11.52 7.41 8.11
C PHE A 379 12.96 6.89 8.24
N MET A 380 13.51 7.01 9.45
CA MET A 380 14.90 6.77 9.76
C MET A 380 15.04 6.12 11.14
N SER A 381 15.82 5.05 11.20
CA SER A 381 16.21 4.41 12.45
C SER A 381 17.65 4.78 12.79
N LYS A 382 17.85 5.50 13.89
CA LYS A 382 19.19 5.72 14.44
C LYS A 382 19.56 4.55 15.33
N ILE A 383 20.55 3.77 14.91
CA ILE A 383 20.95 2.55 15.61
C ILE A 383 22.38 2.64 16.12
N THR A 384 22.67 1.83 17.14
CA THR A 384 24.03 1.52 17.56
C THR A 384 24.25 0.03 17.36
N VAL A 385 25.25 -0.31 16.55
CA VAL A 385 25.68 -1.69 16.36
C VAL A 385 26.65 -2.03 17.47
N LYS A 386 26.25 -2.94 18.36
CA LYS A 386 27.05 -3.45 19.48
C LYS A 386 27.74 -4.74 19.06
N ASP A 387 28.98 -4.59 18.63
CA ASP A 387 29.91 -5.66 18.29
C ASP A 387 31.26 -5.41 19.01
N GLU A 388 32.35 -6.07 18.60
CA GLU A 388 33.70 -5.87 19.16
C GLU A 388 34.12 -4.40 19.24
N ARG A 389 33.73 -3.59 18.25
CA ARG A 389 33.84 -2.12 18.28
C ARG A 389 32.47 -1.51 17.99
N PRO A 390 31.78 -0.99 19.02
CA PRO A 390 30.49 -0.35 18.82
C PRO A 390 30.60 0.88 17.93
N PHE A 391 29.64 1.07 17.04
CA PHE A 391 29.52 2.26 16.21
C PHE A 391 28.06 2.61 15.96
N ASP A 392 27.85 3.87 15.62
CA ASP A 392 26.53 4.41 15.32
C ASP A 392 26.28 4.41 13.82
N TYR A 393 25.05 4.15 13.43
CA TYR A 393 24.63 4.13 12.04
C TYR A 393 23.17 4.53 11.91
N ASP A 394 22.81 5.20 10.83
CA ASP A 394 21.44 5.60 10.55
C ASP A 394 20.92 4.81 9.35
N ILE A 395 19.82 4.08 9.52
CA ILE A 395 19.18 3.31 8.44
C ILE A 395 17.95 4.08 7.96
N TYR A 396 17.90 4.38 6.66
CA TYR A 396 16.76 5.06 6.02
C TYR A 396 16.70 4.67 4.54
N MET A 397 15.76 5.27 3.79
CA MET A 397 15.59 4.98 2.36
C MET A 397 16.89 5.15 1.56
N ASN A 398 17.33 4.08 0.89
CA ASN A 398 18.59 3.96 0.14
C ASN A 398 19.87 4.07 0.97
N HIS A 399 19.79 4.01 2.31
CA HIS A 399 20.95 3.98 3.20
C HIS A 399 20.87 2.74 4.11
N ILE A 400 21.60 1.71 3.69
CA ILE A 400 21.50 0.33 4.19
C ILE A 400 22.69 0.05 5.09
N LEU A 401 22.51 -0.64 6.20
CA LEU A 401 23.62 -1.16 6.99
C LEU A 401 24.08 -2.51 6.40
N ASP A 402 25.37 -2.65 6.13
CA ASP A 402 26.00 -3.90 5.70
C ASP A 402 27.08 -4.29 6.74
N HIS A 403 26.83 -5.35 7.53
CA HIS A 403 27.71 -5.77 8.62
C HIS A 403 27.77 -7.29 8.77
N ARG A 404 28.98 -7.86 8.85
CA ARG A 404 29.25 -9.32 8.94
C ARG A 404 28.46 -10.20 7.93
N GLY A 405 28.15 -9.68 6.74
CA GLY A 405 27.39 -10.39 5.71
C GLY A 405 25.86 -10.28 5.84
N TYR A 406 25.38 -9.53 6.83
CA TYR A 406 23.96 -9.18 7.01
C TYR A 406 23.71 -7.78 6.48
N ARG A 407 22.58 -7.62 5.80
CA ARG A 407 22.08 -6.34 5.32
C ARG A 407 20.79 -5.98 6.02
N PHE A 408 20.71 -4.76 6.54
CA PHE A 408 19.55 -4.25 7.24
C PHE A 408 18.93 -3.09 6.47
N PHE A 409 17.66 -3.26 6.15
CA PHE A 409 16.84 -2.28 5.44
C PHE A 409 15.73 -1.80 6.35
N GLN A 410 15.40 -0.53 6.27
CA GLN A 410 14.20 -0.03 6.90
C GLN A 410 12.98 -0.55 6.13
N ALA A 411 12.17 -1.41 6.73
CA ALA A 411 11.03 -2.05 6.06
C ALA A 411 9.70 -1.43 6.47
N SER A 412 9.45 -1.30 7.77
CA SER A 412 8.26 -0.65 8.33
C SER A 412 8.56 -0.15 9.75
N PHE A 413 7.54 0.34 10.45
CA PHE A 413 7.62 0.85 11.81
C PHE A 413 6.29 0.63 12.52
N ASP A 414 6.32 0.69 13.85
CA ASP A 414 5.13 0.49 14.66
C ASP A 414 4.17 1.70 14.55
N PRO A 415 2.84 1.51 14.55
CA PRO A 415 1.88 2.61 14.39
C PRO A 415 1.97 3.71 15.46
N ASP A 416 2.58 3.41 16.61
CA ASP A 416 2.82 4.36 17.70
C ASP A 416 4.12 5.17 17.54
N GLU A 417 4.82 5.00 16.42
CA GLU A 417 6.08 5.67 16.05
C GLU A 417 7.24 5.40 17.05
N LYS A 418 7.14 4.35 17.87
CA LYS A 418 8.14 4.02 18.91
C LYS A 418 8.89 2.71 18.65
N GLY A 419 8.80 2.20 17.43
CA GLY A 419 9.45 0.97 17.05
C GLY A 419 9.74 0.92 15.56
N THR A 420 10.84 0.26 15.22
CA THR A 420 11.26 0.05 13.85
C THR A 420 11.18 -1.43 13.51
N VAL A 421 10.86 -1.75 12.26
CA VAL A 421 10.99 -3.10 11.75
C VAL A 421 12.03 -3.10 10.64
N LEU A 422 13.17 -3.71 10.93
CA LEU A 422 14.26 -3.85 9.97
C LEU A 422 14.10 -5.16 9.20
N SER A 423 14.16 -5.10 7.87
CA SER A 423 14.34 -6.31 7.07
C SER A 423 15.82 -6.71 7.11
N VAL A 424 16.08 -7.97 7.47
CA VAL A 424 17.41 -8.56 7.59
C VAL A 424 17.58 -9.55 6.45
N ASN A 425 18.65 -9.40 5.68
CA ASN A 425 18.99 -10.30 4.58
C ASN A 425 20.42 -10.81 4.73
N HIS A 426 20.59 -12.13 4.67
CA HIS A 426 21.90 -12.80 4.63
C HIS A 426 22.12 -13.50 3.27
N ASP A 427 22.22 -12.71 2.20
CA ASP A 427 22.46 -13.12 0.82
C ASP A 427 23.68 -12.40 0.20
N ALA A 428 24.82 -12.41 0.89
CA ALA A 428 26.02 -11.75 0.36
C ALA A 428 26.47 -12.35 -0.99
N TRP A 429 26.33 -13.66 -1.18
CA TRP A 429 26.81 -14.36 -2.38
C TRP A 429 25.85 -14.24 -3.56
N GLY A 430 24.56 -14.51 -3.38
CA GLY A 430 23.56 -14.38 -4.44
C GLY A 430 23.46 -12.93 -4.91
N THR A 431 23.50 -11.96 -4.00
CA THR A 431 23.60 -10.53 -4.35
C THR A 431 24.84 -10.23 -5.19
N ARG A 432 26.04 -10.64 -4.76
CA ARG A 432 27.27 -10.36 -5.54
C ARG A 432 27.24 -11.00 -6.93
N ILE A 433 26.75 -12.24 -7.03
CA ILE A 433 26.67 -12.98 -8.30
C ILE A 433 25.65 -12.33 -9.24
N THR A 434 24.45 -11.98 -8.75
CA THR A 434 23.41 -11.32 -9.55
C THR A 434 23.84 -9.93 -10.00
N TYR A 435 24.46 -9.14 -9.13
CA TYR A 435 24.98 -7.81 -9.47
C TYR A 435 26.09 -7.86 -10.53
N ALA A 436 27.01 -8.83 -10.43
CA ALA A 436 27.98 -9.09 -11.49
C ALA A 436 27.28 -9.45 -12.82
N GLY A 437 26.22 -10.26 -12.75
CA GLY A 437 25.36 -10.57 -13.89
C GLY A 437 24.71 -9.32 -14.49
N TYR A 438 24.06 -8.47 -13.70
CA TYR A 438 23.43 -7.23 -14.17
C TYR A 438 24.44 -6.24 -14.75
N PHE A 439 25.61 -6.10 -14.14
CA PHE A 439 26.69 -5.28 -14.67
C PHE A 439 27.14 -5.79 -16.04
N MET A 440 27.35 -7.11 -16.18
CA MET A 440 27.68 -7.72 -17.47
C MET A 440 26.55 -7.57 -18.49
N LEU A 441 25.28 -7.67 -18.07
CA LEU A 441 24.12 -7.46 -18.96
C LEU A 441 24.13 -6.05 -19.52
N TYR A 442 24.29 -5.04 -18.65
CA TYR A 442 24.38 -3.64 -19.04
C TYR A 442 25.55 -3.39 -19.99
N LEU A 443 26.74 -3.88 -19.65
CA LEU A 443 27.93 -3.75 -20.47
C LEU A 443 27.76 -4.45 -21.84
N GLY A 444 27.14 -5.63 -21.85
CA GLY A 444 26.82 -6.38 -23.07
C GLY A 444 25.84 -5.62 -23.98
N LEU A 445 24.77 -5.06 -23.42
CA LEU A 445 23.78 -4.25 -24.14
C LEU A 445 24.39 -2.96 -24.69
N MET A 446 25.18 -2.24 -23.87
CA MET A 446 25.91 -1.06 -24.32
C MET A 446 26.86 -1.40 -25.46
N ALA A 447 27.69 -2.43 -25.29
CA ALA A 447 28.64 -2.86 -26.31
C ALA A 447 27.94 -3.23 -27.62
N LEU A 448 26.77 -3.87 -27.54
CA LEU A 448 25.97 -4.24 -28.71
C LEU A 448 25.55 -3.03 -29.55
N MET A 449 25.31 -1.85 -28.94
CA MET A 449 25.00 -0.63 -29.70
C MET A 449 26.16 -0.19 -30.61
N PHE A 450 27.40 -0.43 -30.20
CA PHE A 450 28.60 0.00 -30.90
C PHE A 450 29.22 -1.10 -31.79
N PHE A 451 28.83 -2.36 -31.63
CA PHE A 451 29.42 -3.50 -32.34
C PHE A 451 28.60 -3.93 -33.58
N GLY A 452 29.26 -4.04 -34.74
CA GLY A 452 28.64 -4.52 -35.99
C GLY A 452 27.95 -3.44 -36.84
N LYS A 453 27.02 -3.86 -37.72
CA LYS A 453 26.19 -2.99 -38.58
C LYS A 453 24.91 -2.56 -37.84
N THR A 454 25.05 -1.78 -36.78
CA THR A 454 23.90 -1.31 -35.99
C THR A 454 23.34 -0.01 -36.55
N ARG A 455 22.02 0.19 -36.39
CA ARG A 455 21.33 1.44 -36.78
C ARG A 455 21.98 2.66 -36.13
N PHE A 456 22.54 2.55 -34.91
CA PHE A 456 23.30 3.64 -34.28
C PHE A 456 24.57 3.99 -35.05
N ARG A 457 25.36 2.99 -35.49
CA ARG A 457 26.55 3.21 -36.30
C ARG A 457 26.21 3.68 -37.72
N GLU A 458 25.07 3.27 -38.26
CA GLU A 458 24.49 3.82 -39.48
C GLU A 458 24.00 5.26 -39.30
N LEU A 459 23.43 5.60 -38.14
CA LEU A 459 23.01 6.96 -37.77
C LEU A 459 24.21 7.88 -37.57
N VAL A 460 25.29 7.41 -36.94
CA VAL A 460 26.55 8.14 -36.82
C VAL A 460 27.16 8.35 -38.20
N LYS A 461 27.19 7.32 -39.06
CA LYS A 461 27.64 7.45 -40.45
C LYS A 461 26.73 8.37 -41.28
N SER A 462 25.42 8.40 -41.02
CA SER A 462 24.49 9.29 -41.71
C SER A 462 24.57 10.72 -41.17
N LEU A 463 24.83 10.91 -39.87
CA LEU A 463 25.16 12.19 -39.25
C LEU A 463 26.47 12.76 -39.78
N ASP A 464 27.53 11.95 -39.94
CA ASP A 464 28.77 12.38 -40.59
C ASP A 464 28.56 12.73 -42.07
N LYS A 465 27.75 11.94 -42.79
CA LYS A 465 27.33 12.29 -44.17
C LYS A 465 26.50 13.58 -44.23
N LEU A 466 25.67 13.86 -43.22
CA LEU A 466 24.88 15.09 -43.11
C LEU A 466 25.74 16.28 -42.69
N ARG A 467 26.78 16.07 -41.86
CA ARG A 467 27.76 17.08 -41.47
C ARG A 467 28.53 17.60 -42.68
N HIS A 468 28.84 16.73 -43.64
CA HIS A 468 29.42 17.12 -44.94
C HIS A 468 28.42 17.71 -45.95
N LYS A 469 27.11 17.56 -45.74
CA LYS A 469 26.05 18.16 -46.57
C LYS A 469 25.41 19.43 -45.96
N LYS A 470 25.82 19.84 -44.76
CA LYS A 470 25.36 21.06 -44.08
C LYS A 470 26.03 22.35 -44.58
N ALA A 471 26.28 22.45 -45.88
CA ALA A 471 26.59 23.72 -46.54
C ALA A 471 25.42 24.24 -47.42
N SER A 472 24.30 23.53 -47.57
CA SER A 472 23.31 23.94 -48.59
C SER A 472 21.82 23.76 -48.28
N LEU A 473 21.39 23.53 -47.04
CA LEU A 473 19.97 23.21 -46.74
C LEU A 473 19.43 23.87 -45.47
N VAL A 474 19.59 25.18 -45.35
CA VAL A 474 18.85 26.00 -44.36
C VAL A 474 17.71 26.82 -45.01
N VAL A 475 17.59 26.82 -46.34
CA VAL A 475 16.67 27.74 -47.05
C VAL A 475 15.36 27.08 -47.55
N ALA A 476 15.20 25.76 -47.46
CA ALA A 476 14.09 25.06 -48.14
C ALA A 476 12.93 24.57 -47.23
N ALA A 477 12.89 24.92 -45.95
CA ALA A 477 11.87 24.44 -45.00
C ALA A 477 10.99 25.55 -44.44
N LEU A 478 10.72 26.60 -45.23
CA LEU A 478 9.93 27.76 -44.79
C LEU A 478 8.79 28.15 -45.75
N PHE A 479 8.33 27.26 -46.64
CA PHE A 479 7.30 27.64 -47.63
C PHE A 479 6.32 26.52 -48.05
N ILE A 480 5.77 25.76 -47.11
CA ILE A 480 4.55 24.95 -47.38
C ILE A 480 3.62 25.01 -46.17
N SER A 481 2.96 26.15 -46.00
CA SER A 481 1.73 26.28 -45.21
C SER A 481 0.94 27.49 -45.71
N ALA A 482 0.37 27.36 -46.91
CA ALA A 482 -0.68 28.25 -47.37
C ALA A 482 -1.54 27.55 -48.43
N SER A 483 -2.85 27.73 -48.27
CA SER A 483 -3.98 27.38 -49.16
C SER A 483 -4.44 25.92 -49.18
N GLN A 484 -5.58 25.68 -48.54
CA GLN A 484 -6.92 25.45 -49.14
C GLN A 484 -7.93 25.36 -47.97
N LEU A 485 -9.20 25.75 -48.03
CA LEU A 485 -10.03 26.71 -48.78
C LEU A 485 -11.42 26.62 -48.11
N TRP A 486 -12.22 27.67 -48.24
CA TRP A 486 -13.54 27.88 -47.63
C TRP A 486 -14.63 26.85 -47.98
N SER A 487 -15.63 26.73 -47.10
CA SER A 487 -17.03 26.45 -47.48
C SER A 487 -18.00 27.20 -46.56
N GLN A 488 -19.19 27.49 -47.10
CA GLN A 488 -20.21 28.42 -46.61
C GLN A 488 -21.56 27.69 -46.38
N ASP A 489 -22.36 28.27 -45.46
CA ASP A 489 -23.80 28.12 -45.17
C ASP A 489 -24.37 26.86 -44.49
N SER A 490 -25.06 27.05 -43.35
CA SER A 490 -26.53 27.25 -43.34
C SER A 490 -27.08 27.45 -41.93
N ILE A 491 -28.01 28.41 -41.81
CA ILE A 491 -28.83 28.70 -40.63
C ILE A 491 -29.97 27.68 -40.55
N SER A 492 -30.21 27.09 -39.38
CA SER A 492 -31.51 26.53 -39.03
C SER A 492 -31.89 26.92 -37.60
N ASN A 493 -33.04 27.58 -37.49
CA ASN A 493 -33.73 27.84 -36.23
C ASN A 493 -34.48 26.58 -35.81
N SER A 494 -34.23 26.12 -34.59
CA SER A 494 -35.22 25.36 -33.81
C SER A 494 -35.11 25.80 -32.35
N HIS A 495 -36.14 26.52 -31.89
CA HIS A 495 -36.31 26.83 -30.48
C HIS A 495 -36.74 25.57 -29.74
N GLN A 496 -35.91 25.11 -28.80
CA GLN A 496 -36.32 24.28 -27.68
C GLN A 496 -35.46 24.62 -26.47
N HIS A 497 -36.11 24.85 -25.34
CA HIS A 497 -35.50 25.31 -24.10
C HIS A 497 -34.53 24.28 -23.52
N ALA A 498 -33.23 24.52 -23.65
CA ALA A 498 -32.16 23.85 -22.90
C ALA A 498 -31.00 24.86 -22.70
N GLY A 499 -30.21 24.70 -21.64
CA GLY A 499 -29.17 25.66 -21.20
C GLY A 499 -28.13 26.07 -22.26
N PRO A 500 -27.21 27.01 -21.94
CA PRO A 500 -26.29 27.62 -22.92
C PRO A 500 -25.49 26.58 -23.71
N THR A 501 -25.34 26.81 -25.02
CA THR A 501 -24.58 25.91 -25.91
C THR A 501 -23.07 25.97 -25.61
N GLN A 502 -22.34 24.88 -25.86
CA GLN A 502 -20.89 24.79 -25.60
C GLN A 502 -20.09 25.93 -26.23
N LEU A 503 -20.44 26.33 -27.47
CA LEU A 503 -19.81 27.45 -28.17
C LEU A 503 -20.03 28.80 -27.47
N GLN A 504 -21.18 29.00 -26.83
CA GLN A 504 -21.48 30.20 -26.04
C GLN A 504 -20.67 30.21 -24.75
N VAL A 505 -20.56 29.07 -24.06
CA VAL A 505 -19.75 28.94 -22.84
C VAL A 505 -18.26 29.13 -23.16
N ASP A 506 -17.74 28.52 -24.23
CA ASP A 506 -16.34 28.65 -24.63
C ASP A 506 -15.99 30.09 -25.04
N SER A 507 -16.92 30.78 -25.71
CA SER A 507 -16.75 32.19 -26.08
C SER A 507 -16.74 33.09 -24.84
N LEU A 508 -17.58 32.81 -23.83
CA LEU A 508 -17.57 33.52 -22.56
C LEU A 508 -16.30 33.24 -21.74
N LEU A 509 -15.76 32.03 -21.78
CA LEU A 509 -14.50 31.70 -21.11
C LEU A 509 -13.30 32.41 -21.76
N GLN A 510 -13.28 32.50 -23.09
CA GLN A 510 -12.24 33.22 -23.81
C GLN A 510 -12.35 34.74 -23.63
N ALA A 511 -13.57 35.28 -23.62
CA ALA A 511 -13.80 36.71 -23.37
C ALA A 511 -13.37 37.13 -21.95
N ASN A 512 -13.44 36.21 -20.98
CA ASN A 512 -13.02 36.43 -19.60
C ASN A 512 -11.62 35.86 -19.29
N ALA A 513 -10.83 35.53 -20.31
CA ALA A 513 -9.50 34.96 -20.11
C ALA A 513 -8.52 36.01 -19.58
N VAL A 514 -7.84 35.70 -18.47
CA VAL A 514 -6.78 36.54 -17.92
C VAL A 514 -5.54 36.53 -18.82
N SER A 515 -4.73 37.59 -18.75
CA SER A 515 -3.48 37.67 -19.52
C SER A 515 -2.51 36.54 -19.11
N LYS A 516 -1.71 36.06 -20.06
CA LYS A 516 -0.70 35.02 -19.80
C LYS A 516 0.39 35.48 -18.82
N GLU A 517 0.66 36.79 -18.79
CA GLU A 517 1.62 37.40 -17.88
C GLU A 517 1.12 37.34 -16.44
N HIS A 518 -0.12 37.78 -16.19
CA HIS A 518 -0.75 37.69 -14.87
C HIS A 518 -0.90 36.22 -14.41
N ALA A 519 -1.35 35.33 -15.30
CA ALA A 519 -1.47 33.91 -14.99
C ALA A 519 -0.12 33.27 -14.62
N ALA A 520 0.98 33.68 -15.24
CA ALA A 520 2.31 33.20 -14.89
C ALA A 520 2.77 33.68 -13.51
N LEU A 521 2.37 34.88 -13.07
CA LEU A 521 2.63 35.37 -11.70
C LEU A 521 1.82 34.54 -10.69
N PHE A 522 0.53 34.31 -10.96
CA PHE A 522 -0.30 33.42 -10.15
C PHE A 522 0.29 32.00 -10.07
N GLY A 523 0.78 31.47 -11.20
CA GLY A 523 1.41 30.16 -11.29
C GLY A 523 2.69 29.99 -10.44
N LYS A 524 3.35 31.09 -10.07
CA LYS A 524 4.53 31.07 -9.17
C LYS A 524 4.16 31.00 -7.69
N LEU A 525 2.92 31.32 -7.30
CA LEU A 525 2.49 31.26 -5.90
C LEU A 525 2.60 29.83 -5.38
N VAL A 526 3.08 29.64 -4.15
CA VAL A 526 3.22 28.30 -3.57
C VAL A 526 1.90 27.86 -2.94
N ILE A 527 1.57 26.59 -3.07
CA ILE A 527 0.39 25.94 -2.48
C ILE A 527 0.80 24.64 -1.80
N GLN A 528 0.15 24.32 -0.67
CA GLN A 528 0.23 23.01 -0.03
C GLN A 528 -0.86 22.10 -0.59
N ASP A 529 -0.49 20.98 -1.22
CA ASP A 529 -1.50 20.00 -1.67
C ASP A 529 -2.07 19.16 -0.52
N ASP A 530 -3.08 18.34 -0.79
CA ASP A 530 -3.68 17.48 0.24
C ASP A 530 -2.71 16.42 0.81
N GLY A 531 -1.61 16.15 0.10
CA GLY A 531 -0.53 15.28 0.56
C GLY A 531 0.58 16.03 1.30
N GLY A 532 0.42 17.33 1.53
CA GLY A 532 1.36 18.18 2.25
C GLY A 532 2.57 18.67 1.46
N ARG A 533 2.64 18.36 0.15
CA ARG A 533 3.74 18.83 -0.70
C ARG A 533 3.54 20.31 -1.05
N MET A 534 4.55 21.11 -0.73
CA MET A 534 4.69 22.48 -1.20
C MET A 534 5.10 22.50 -2.67
N LYS A 535 4.27 23.08 -3.54
CA LYS A 535 4.56 23.17 -4.97
C LYS A 535 4.05 24.49 -5.57
N PRO A 536 4.58 24.92 -6.73
CA PRO A 536 4.02 26.06 -7.44
C PRO A 536 2.59 25.79 -7.88
N MET A 537 1.76 26.82 -7.86
CA MET A 537 0.38 26.79 -8.37
C MET A 537 0.34 26.30 -9.82
N ASN A 538 1.38 26.55 -10.62
CA ASN A 538 1.52 26.01 -11.96
C ASN A 538 1.54 24.48 -12.03
N THR A 539 2.34 23.83 -11.19
CA THR A 539 2.35 22.37 -11.10
C THR A 539 0.99 21.87 -10.66
N PHE A 540 0.42 22.52 -9.64
CA PHE A 540 -0.86 22.14 -9.08
C PHE A 540 -2.01 22.25 -10.09
N ALA A 541 -2.13 23.38 -10.79
CA ALA A 541 -3.12 23.60 -11.84
C ALA A 541 -2.97 22.57 -12.97
N SER A 542 -1.74 22.30 -13.42
CA SER A 542 -1.45 21.27 -14.42
C SER A 542 -1.87 19.87 -13.96
N GLU A 543 -1.65 19.53 -12.68
CA GLU A 543 -2.11 18.27 -12.08
C GLU A 543 -3.64 18.16 -12.05
N ILE A 544 -4.35 19.24 -11.67
CA ILE A 544 -5.81 19.29 -11.66
C ILE A 544 -6.36 19.04 -13.07
N LEU A 545 -5.85 19.75 -14.08
CA LEU A 545 -6.27 19.55 -15.47
C LEU A 545 -5.97 18.12 -15.97
N ARG A 546 -4.79 17.56 -15.63
CA ARG A 546 -4.47 16.17 -15.99
C ARG A 546 -5.40 15.15 -15.33
N LYS A 547 -5.79 15.37 -14.07
CA LYS A 547 -6.70 14.50 -13.33
C LYS A 547 -8.13 14.59 -13.86
N LEU A 548 -8.61 15.80 -14.15
CA LEU A 548 -9.97 16.05 -14.60
C LEU A 548 -10.18 15.72 -16.08
N ARG A 549 -9.20 15.97 -16.96
CA ARG A 549 -9.38 15.86 -18.41
C ARG A 549 -8.23 15.25 -19.21
N PHE A 550 -7.19 14.73 -18.56
CA PHE A 550 -6.04 14.07 -19.18
C PHE A 550 -5.17 14.93 -20.12
N LYS A 551 -5.37 16.25 -20.18
CA LYS A 551 -4.42 17.17 -20.81
C LYS A 551 -4.10 18.34 -19.88
N THR A 552 -3.09 19.12 -20.23
CA THR A 552 -2.53 20.22 -19.44
C THR A 552 -3.03 21.61 -19.86
N SER A 553 -3.88 21.71 -20.89
CA SER A 553 -4.46 22.97 -21.39
C SER A 553 -5.92 22.79 -21.79
N TYR A 554 -6.71 23.86 -21.77
CA TYR A 554 -8.10 23.86 -22.26
C TYR A 554 -8.22 24.86 -23.42
N ASN A 555 -8.54 24.37 -24.62
CA ASN A 555 -8.47 25.17 -25.85
C ASN A 555 -7.10 25.87 -25.95
N ASP A 556 -7.08 27.20 -26.05
CA ASP A 556 -5.86 28.02 -26.11
C ASP A 556 -5.36 28.52 -24.74
N LEU A 557 -6.07 28.17 -23.66
CA LEU A 557 -5.74 28.55 -22.28
C LEU A 557 -4.78 27.54 -21.66
N ASP A 558 -3.73 28.04 -21.02
CA ASP A 558 -2.86 27.22 -20.19
C ASP A 558 -3.52 26.86 -18.83
N ALA A 559 -2.87 25.98 -18.07
CA ALA A 559 -3.42 25.51 -16.80
C ALA A 559 -3.66 26.63 -15.78
N ASP A 560 -2.81 27.65 -15.77
CA ASP A 560 -2.86 28.74 -14.79
C ASP A 560 -4.04 29.65 -15.11
N GLN A 561 -4.22 30.00 -16.39
CA GLN A 561 -5.39 30.74 -16.88
C GLN A 561 -6.71 30.00 -16.57
N VAL A 562 -6.73 28.68 -16.76
CA VAL A 562 -7.91 27.85 -16.45
C VAL A 562 -8.21 27.86 -14.96
N MET A 563 -7.21 27.74 -14.10
CA MET A 563 -7.39 27.77 -12.65
C MET A 563 -7.96 29.11 -12.17
N VAL A 564 -7.41 30.24 -12.65
CA VAL A 564 -7.94 31.57 -12.32
C VAL A 564 -9.37 31.73 -12.85
N SER A 565 -9.66 31.23 -14.05
CA SER A 565 -11.01 31.22 -14.62
C SER A 565 -12.00 30.40 -13.77
N MET A 566 -11.57 29.26 -13.23
CA MET A 566 -12.38 28.44 -12.31
C MET A 566 -12.73 29.19 -11.03
N MET A 567 -11.80 29.97 -10.49
CA MET A 567 -12.02 30.79 -9.30
C MET A 567 -12.94 31.98 -9.57
N LEU A 568 -12.84 32.61 -10.74
CA LEU A 568 -13.68 33.76 -11.13
C LEU A 568 -15.11 33.35 -11.47
N ASN A 569 -15.28 32.24 -12.20
CA ASN A 569 -16.57 31.84 -12.75
C ASN A 569 -16.95 30.38 -12.41
N PRO A 570 -17.08 30.00 -11.13
CA PRO A 570 -17.36 28.62 -10.75
C PRO A 570 -18.59 28.00 -11.43
N ALA A 571 -19.67 28.79 -11.56
CA ALA A 571 -20.93 28.36 -12.14
C ALA A 571 -20.82 28.04 -13.64
N LEU A 572 -19.94 28.75 -14.38
CA LEU A 572 -19.71 28.46 -15.80
C LEU A 572 -19.06 27.09 -15.97
N TRP A 573 -18.02 26.80 -15.18
CA TRP A 573 -17.27 25.55 -15.25
C TRP A 573 -18.09 24.29 -14.91
N TYR A 574 -19.22 24.43 -14.22
CA TYR A 574 -20.17 23.34 -14.02
C TYR A 574 -20.87 22.89 -15.32
N ASN A 575 -20.97 23.80 -16.30
CA ASN A 575 -21.65 23.60 -17.56
C ASN A 575 -20.70 23.35 -18.75
N VAL A 576 -19.39 23.32 -18.49
CA VAL A 576 -18.35 23.07 -19.50
C VAL A 576 -18.16 21.56 -19.68
N GLU A 577 -18.01 21.10 -20.93
CA GLU A 577 -17.58 19.72 -21.21
C GLU A 577 -16.10 19.54 -20.84
N PHE A 578 -15.86 19.34 -19.56
CA PHE A 578 -14.52 19.36 -18.99
C PHE A 578 -14.09 18.00 -18.43
N ILE A 579 -14.98 17.28 -17.75
CA ILE A 579 -14.63 16.05 -17.03
C ILE A 579 -14.48 14.90 -18.01
N ALA A 580 -13.32 14.26 -18.03
CA ALA A 580 -13.10 13.05 -18.82
C ALA A 580 -13.60 11.81 -18.06
N LEU A 581 -14.41 10.99 -18.73
CA LEU A 581 -14.94 9.74 -18.18
C LEU A 581 -13.89 8.63 -18.15
N ASP A 582 -13.27 8.37 -19.30
CA ASP A 582 -12.25 7.32 -19.43
C ASP A 582 -11.30 7.63 -20.60
N LYS A 583 -10.04 7.17 -20.48
CA LYS A 583 -9.00 7.42 -21.50
C LYS A 583 -9.29 6.74 -22.84
N LYS A 584 -10.04 5.63 -22.84
CA LYS A 584 -10.24 4.76 -24.01
C LYS A 584 -11.58 4.94 -24.71
N LYS A 585 -12.51 5.73 -24.14
CA LYS A 585 -13.88 5.94 -24.62
C LYS A 585 -14.74 4.67 -24.68
N GLN A 586 -14.45 3.70 -23.82
CA GLN A 586 -15.01 2.34 -23.89
C GLN A 586 -16.08 2.06 -22.82
N ASN A 587 -16.19 2.91 -21.79
CA ASN A 587 -17.19 2.70 -20.74
C ASN A 587 -18.56 3.29 -21.16
N ASP A 588 -19.28 2.57 -22.02
CA ASP A 588 -20.60 2.97 -22.49
C ASP A 588 -21.69 2.82 -21.40
N SER A 589 -21.49 1.93 -20.42
CA SER A 589 -22.42 1.76 -19.29
C SER A 589 -22.52 3.05 -18.46
N LEU A 590 -21.38 3.65 -18.12
CA LEU A 590 -21.32 4.92 -17.41
C LEU A 590 -22.03 6.04 -18.19
N ARG A 591 -21.83 6.09 -19.52
CA ARG A 591 -22.42 7.09 -20.42
C ARG A 591 -23.94 6.97 -20.49
N ASN A 592 -24.44 5.73 -20.55
CA ASN A 592 -25.88 5.47 -20.53
C ASN A 592 -26.53 5.93 -19.21
N ILE A 593 -25.85 5.72 -18.06
CA ILE A 593 -26.39 6.10 -16.74
C ILE A 593 -26.49 7.63 -16.61
N ILE A 594 -25.46 8.37 -17.03
CA ILE A 594 -25.48 9.84 -16.96
C ILE A 594 -26.31 10.49 -18.09
N GLY A 595 -26.57 9.76 -19.18
CA GLY A 595 -27.42 10.20 -20.29
C GLY A 595 -26.66 10.91 -21.41
N VAL A 596 -25.39 10.58 -21.65
CA VAL A 596 -24.56 11.20 -22.70
C VAL A 596 -24.31 10.23 -23.87
N PRO A 597 -24.08 10.74 -25.10
CA PRO A 597 -23.73 9.95 -26.26
C PRO A 597 -22.56 8.98 -26.06
N LYS A 598 -22.65 7.80 -26.68
CA LYS A 598 -21.57 6.81 -26.73
C LYS A 598 -20.30 7.43 -27.33
N GLY A 599 -19.16 7.11 -26.75
CA GLY A 599 -17.86 7.64 -27.20
C GLY A 599 -17.57 9.11 -26.88
N GLN A 600 -18.49 9.85 -26.23
CA GLN A 600 -18.22 11.21 -25.76
C GLN A 600 -17.10 11.20 -24.70
N VAL A 601 -16.07 12.03 -24.90
CA VAL A 601 -14.86 12.02 -24.05
C VAL A 601 -15.04 12.85 -22.80
N TYR A 602 -15.54 14.08 -22.98
CA TYR A 602 -15.71 15.07 -21.94
C TYR A 602 -17.19 15.30 -21.69
N VAL A 603 -17.57 15.39 -20.42
CA VAL A 603 -18.93 15.63 -19.97
C VAL A 603 -18.98 16.83 -19.04
N LYS A 604 -20.18 17.34 -18.82
CA LYS A 604 -20.45 18.44 -17.89
C LYS A 604 -20.60 17.89 -16.47
N ALA A 605 -20.35 18.74 -15.48
CA ALA A 605 -20.64 18.38 -14.10
C ALA A 605 -22.16 18.22 -13.88
N THR A 606 -22.98 19.00 -14.58
CA THR A 606 -24.44 18.90 -14.58
C THR A 606 -24.97 17.55 -15.09
N ASP A 607 -24.25 16.86 -15.99
CA ASP A 607 -24.70 15.57 -16.54
C ASP A 607 -24.82 14.47 -15.48
N PHE A 608 -24.07 14.61 -14.37
CA PHE A 608 -24.10 13.67 -13.25
C PHE A 608 -25.33 13.77 -12.34
N PHE A 609 -26.13 14.82 -12.51
CA PHE A 609 -27.31 15.08 -11.69
C PHE A 609 -28.58 14.99 -12.54
N ASP A 610 -29.68 14.54 -11.93
CA ASP A 610 -30.99 14.57 -12.56
C ASP A 610 -31.70 15.92 -12.36
N ALA A 611 -32.90 16.06 -12.92
CA ALA A 611 -33.69 17.30 -12.82
C ALA A 611 -34.09 17.67 -11.37
N SER A 612 -34.01 16.71 -10.43
CA SER A 612 -34.25 16.94 -9.00
C SER A 612 -32.97 17.24 -8.21
N GLY A 613 -31.81 17.28 -8.88
CA GLY A 613 -30.51 17.48 -8.26
C GLY A 613 -29.93 16.22 -7.61
N LYS A 614 -30.54 15.04 -7.81
CA LYS A 614 -30.04 13.78 -7.28
C LYS A 614 -28.85 13.28 -8.10
N TYR A 615 -27.81 12.83 -7.40
CA TYR A 615 -26.61 12.28 -8.02
C TYR A 615 -26.89 10.90 -8.65
N LYS A 616 -26.79 10.81 -9.98
CA LYS A 616 -27.16 9.61 -10.76
C LYS A 616 -26.27 8.40 -10.47
N LEU A 617 -25.00 8.62 -10.10
CA LEU A 617 -24.04 7.54 -9.83
C LEU A 617 -24.05 7.07 -8.36
N GLY A 618 -24.83 7.70 -7.48
CA GLY A 618 -24.81 7.43 -6.04
C GLY A 618 -24.87 5.94 -5.65
N PRO A 619 -25.85 5.16 -6.11
CA PRO A 619 -25.96 3.74 -5.76
C PRO A 619 -24.75 2.90 -6.21
N PHE A 620 -24.25 3.16 -7.42
CA PHE A 620 -23.10 2.43 -7.99
C PHE A 620 -21.79 2.79 -7.29
N VAL A 621 -21.65 4.04 -6.88
CA VAL A 621 -20.49 4.54 -6.14
C VAL A 621 -20.49 3.95 -4.72
N GLN A 622 -21.65 3.90 -4.04
CA GLN A 622 -21.78 3.25 -2.74
C GLN A 622 -21.42 1.78 -2.79
N GLU A 623 -21.94 1.03 -3.76
CA GLU A 623 -21.59 -0.37 -3.98
C GLU A 623 -20.08 -0.53 -4.26
N ALA A 624 -19.52 0.33 -5.12
CA ALA A 624 -18.10 0.29 -5.44
C ALA A 624 -17.22 0.52 -4.19
N TYR A 625 -17.56 1.49 -3.33
CA TYR A 625 -16.81 1.77 -2.10
C TYR A 625 -17.03 0.72 -1.00
N ALA A 626 -18.11 -0.05 -1.04
CA ALA A 626 -18.38 -1.12 -0.07
C ALA A 626 -17.54 -2.40 -0.28
N THR A 627 -16.89 -2.56 -1.44
CA THR A 627 -16.01 -3.70 -1.74
C THR A 627 -14.53 -3.33 -1.68
N ASN A 628 -13.73 -4.21 -1.08
CA ASN A 628 -12.28 -4.10 -1.01
C ASN A 628 -11.58 -4.56 -2.32
N THR A 629 -12.29 -5.25 -3.21
CA THR A 629 -11.76 -5.73 -4.50
C THR A 629 -12.64 -5.27 -5.67
N PRO A 630 -12.66 -3.96 -5.99
CA PRO A 630 -13.53 -3.42 -7.03
C PRO A 630 -13.14 -3.95 -8.41
N ASN A 631 -14.13 -4.39 -9.19
CA ASN A 631 -13.92 -4.73 -10.59
C ASN A 631 -13.68 -3.47 -11.44
N LYS A 632 -13.35 -3.63 -12.74
CA LYS A 632 -13.01 -2.48 -13.60
C LYS A 632 -14.13 -1.44 -13.73
N PHE A 633 -15.39 -1.85 -13.71
CA PHE A 633 -16.53 -0.93 -13.77
C PHE A 633 -16.69 -0.15 -12.46
N GLN A 634 -16.60 -0.84 -11.32
CA GLN A 634 -16.62 -0.22 -9.98
C GLN A 634 -15.46 0.78 -9.82
N GLN A 635 -14.26 0.44 -10.31
CA GLN A 635 -13.13 1.35 -10.32
C GLN A 635 -13.38 2.60 -11.18
N ASP A 636 -13.98 2.44 -12.36
CA ASP A 636 -14.32 3.58 -13.22
C ASP A 636 -15.36 4.50 -12.56
N PHE A 637 -16.33 3.96 -11.80
CA PHE A 637 -17.26 4.78 -11.01
C PHE A 637 -16.55 5.56 -9.90
N LYS A 638 -15.65 4.92 -9.14
CA LYS A 638 -14.81 5.61 -8.13
C LYS A 638 -13.97 6.72 -8.76
N ASP A 639 -13.30 6.43 -9.87
CA ASP A 639 -12.44 7.39 -10.56
C ASP A 639 -13.21 8.66 -10.99
N VAL A 640 -14.46 8.49 -11.46
CA VAL A 640 -15.31 9.59 -11.94
C VAL A 640 -15.89 10.39 -10.77
N ASP A 641 -16.30 9.73 -9.70
CA ASP A 641 -16.70 10.35 -8.44
C ASP A 641 -15.57 11.22 -7.86
N LEU A 642 -14.34 10.68 -7.79
CA LEU A 642 -13.15 11.43 -7.37
C LEU A 642 -12.87 12.64 -8.25
N ARG A 643 -13.07 12.56 -9.58
CA ARG A 643 -12.93 13.71 -10.49
C ARG A 643 -14.00 14.77 -10.24
N LEU A 644 -15.26 14.36 -10.04
CA LEU A 644 -16.34 15.30 -9.74
C LEU A 644 -16.10 16.01 -8.40
N GLY A 645 -15.71 15.26 -7.37
CA GLY A 645 -15.31 15.80 -6.07
C GLY A 645 -14.12 16.77 -6.18
N LEU A 646 -13.10 16.42 -6.97
CA LEU A 646 -11.95 17.28 -7.22
C LEU A 646 -12.34 18.60 -7.92
N LEU A 647 -13.24 18.53 -8.92
CA LEU A 647 -13.76 19.73 -9.56
C LEU A 647 -14.54 20.58 -8.55
N ASN A 648 -15.45 20.00 -7.77
CA ASN A 648 -16.24 20.72 -6.78
C ASN A 648 -15.35 21.48 -5.78
N ARG A 649 -14.30 20.83 -5.28
CA ARG A 649 -13.35 21.45 -4.33
C ARG A 649 -12.47 22.52 -4.99
N ALA A 650 -12.18 22.41 -6.30
CA ALA A 650 -11.48 23.45 -7.05
C ALA A 650 -12.38 24.68 -7.26
N LEU A 651 -13.64 24.46 -7.68
CA LEU A 651 -14.63 25.49 -7.93
C LEU A 651 -15.07 26.22 -6.64
N SER A 652 -15.09 25.53 -5.50
CA SER A 652 -15.38 26.17 -4.21
C SER A 652 -14.22 27.05 -3.72
N GLY A 653 -13.01 26.85 -4.24
CA GLY A 653 -11.78 27.47 -3.75
C GLY A 653 -11.21 26.83 -2.49
N GLU A 654 -11.81 25.74 -1.98
CA GLU A 654 -11.32 24.99 -0.81
C GLU A 654 -9.90 24.45 -1.04
N ILE A 655 -9.60 24.08 -2.28
CA ILE A 655 -8.30 23.55 -2.66
C ILE A 655 -7.17 24.58 -2.55
N ILE A 656 -7.46 25.88 -2.58
CA ILE A 656 -6.44 26.95 -2.64
C ILE A 656 -5.83 27.20 -1.24
N LYS A 657 -4.98 26.27 -0.80
CA LYS A 657 -4.29 26.28 0.50
C LYS A 657 -2.98 27.07 0.43
N ILE A 658 -3.10 28.39 0.52
CA ILE A 658 -1.98 29.34 0.35
C ILE A 658 -1.64 30.13 1.61
N PHE A 659 -2.41 29.95 2.71
CA PHE A 659 -2.26 30.71 3.95
C PHE A 659 -1.72 29.81 5.07
N PRO A 660 -0.49 30.06 5.58
CA PRO A 660 0.04 29.34 6.73
C PRO A 660 -0.82 29.50 8.00
N LEU A 661 -1.07 28.41 8.73
CA LEU A 661 -1.58 28.50 10.10
C LEU A 661 -0.44 28.93 11.04
N LEU A 662 -0.70 29.94 11.86
CA LEU A 662 0.29 30.44 12.81
C LEU A 662 0.49 29.43 13.95
N ASN A 663 1.76 29.16 14.30
CA ASN A 663 2.17 28.27 15.40
C ASN A 663 1.61 26.84 15.27
N ASP A 664 1.42 26.35 14.04
CA ASP A 664 1.07 24.95 13.79
C ASP A 664 2.34 24.10 13.69
N ASP A 665 2.50 23.13 14.60
CA ASP A 665 3.69 22.27 14.68
C ASP A 665 3.97 21.49 13.39
N ASN A 666 2.94 21.31 12.54
CA ASN A 666 3.03 20.58 11.28
C ASN A 666 3.05 21.52 10.06
N ASN A 667 3.27 22.82 10.24
CA ASN A 667 3.36 23.78 9.14
C ASN A 667 2.17 23.70 8.16
N LYS A 668 0.96 23.53 8.69
CA LYS A 668 -0.27 23.40 7.90
C LYS A 668 -0.66 24.71 7.23
N TRP A 669 -1.04 24.63 5.96
CA TRP A 669 -1.59 25.75 5.20
C TRP A 669 -3.06 25.49 4.88
N ILE A 670 -3.86 26.54 4.93
CA ILE A 670 -5.31 26.48 4.77
C ILE A 670 -5.79 27.36 3.63
N SER A 671 -7.00 27.09 3.16
CA SER A 671 -7.70 27.99 2.25
C SER A 671 -8.52 29.03 3.00
N ALA A 672 -8.83 30.13 2.32
CA ALA A 672 -9.75 31.14 2.84
C ALA A 672 -11.17 30.57 3.10
N VAL A 673 -11.55 29.50 2.39
CA VAL A 673 -12.84 28.82 2.58
C VAL A 673 -12.84 28.04 3.89
N GLU A 674 -11.77 27.27 4.16
CA GLU A 674 -11.63 26.52 5.41
C GLU A 674 -11.55 27.44 6.63
N TYR A 675 -10.94 28.62 6.48
CA TYR A 675 -10.97 29.65 7.52
C TYR A 675 -12.40 30.18 7.76
N ARG A 676 -13.12 30.56 6.68
CA ARG A 676 -14.48 31.12 6.79
C ARG A 676 -15.52 30.12 7.31
N SER A 677 -15.31 28.82 7.12
CA SER A 677 -16.20 27.80 7.66
C SER A 677 -16.07 27.60 9.17
N GLY A 678 -15.06 28.22 9.80
CA GLY A 678 -14.77 28.07 11.23
C GLY A 678 -14.02 26.78 11.57
N LYS A 679 -13.58 26.01 10.56
CA LYS A 679 -12.79 24.78 10.76
C LYS A 679 -11.44 25.06 11.44
N PHE A 680 -10.87 26.24 11.18
CA PHE A 680 -9.63 26.70 11.80
C PHE A 680 -9.81 28.10 12.37
N THR A 681 -9.17 28.38 13.51
CA THR A 681 -9.20 29.68 14.17
C THR A 681 -7.81 30.30 14.14
N VAL A 682 -7.75 31.62 13.96
CA VAL A 682 -6.50 32.39 13.94
C VAL A 682 -6.64 33.47 15.01
N ALA A 683 -5.75 33.44 16.01
CA ALA A 683 -5.81 34.36 17.15
C ALA A 683 -5.53 35.82 16.74
N ASP A 684 -4.63 36.01 15.77
CA ASP A 684 -4.36 37.33 15.20
C ASP A 684 -5.53 37.78 14.32
N THR A 685 -6.30 38.74 14.83
CA THR A 685 -7.46 39.30 14.13
C THR A 685 -7.11 40.03 12.83
N LEU A 686 -5.92 40.63 12.70
CA LEU A 686 -5.47 41.29 11.47
C LEU A 686 -5.17 40.23 10.41
N TYR A 687 -4.45 39.18 10.79
CA TYR A 687 -4.14 38.09 9.87
C TYR A 687 -5.40 37.30 9.46
N GLY A 688 -6.29 37.03 10.42
CA GLY A 688 -7.59 36.43 10.14
C GLY A 688 -8.43 37.26 9.17
N ASN A 689 -8.42 38.59 9.29
CA ASN A 689 -9.09 39.48 8.34
C ASN A 689 -8.43 39.48 6.96
N PHE A 690 -7.11 39.36 6.89
CA PHE A 690 -6.39 39.19 5.62
C PHE A 690 -6.81 37.88 4.93
N ILE A 691 -6.75 36.74 5.61
CA ILE A 691 -7.17 35.43 5.05
C ILE A 691 -8.62 35.49 4.56
N LYS A 692 -9.52 36.08 5.36
CA LYS A 692 -10.95 36.14 5.05
C LYS A 692 -11.24 36.87 3.73
N ASN A 693 -10.57 38.00 3.51
CA ASN A 693 -10.97 38.98 2.49
C ASN A 693 -10.01 39.07 1.31
N ALA A 694 -8.74 38.67 1.44
CA ALA A 694 -7.74 38.93 0.42
C ALA A 694 -7.97 38.16 -0.89
N VAL A 695 -8.45 36.90 -0.83
CA VAL A 695 -8.83 36.14 -2.05
C VAL A 695 -10.04 36.76 -2.77
N PRO A 696 -11.17 37.09 -2.10
CA PRO A 696 -12.25 37.85 -2.72
C PRO A 696 -11.80 39.18 -3.35
N TYR A 697 -10.95 39.95 -2.66
CA TYR A 697 -10.42 41.20 -3.21
C TYR A 697 -9.54 40.96 -4.44
N TYR A 698 -8.68 39.93 -4.41
CA TYR A 698 -7.88 39.53 -5.56
C TYR A 698 -8.77 39.20 -6.77
N LEU A 699 -9.79 38.36 -6.60
CA LEU A 699 -10.70 38.00 -7.69
C LEU A 699 -11.44 39.22 -8.26
N MET A 700 -11.86 40.16 -7.40
CA MET A 700 -12.48 41.41 -7.85
C MET A 700 -11.50 42.29 -8.66
N SER A 701 -10.24 42.40 -8.23
CA SER A 701 -9.20 43.15 -8.96
C SER A 701 -8.83 42.47 -10.29
N VAL A 702 -8.80 41.13 -10.34
CA VAL A 702 -8.60 40.39 -11.59
C VAL A 702 -9.74 40.64 -12.55
N GLN A 703 -11.00 40.61 -12.09
CA GLN A 703 -12.16 40.89 -12.94
C GLN A 703 -12.09 42.30 -13.54
N LYS A 704 -11.72 43.32 -12.75
CA LYS A 704 -11.48 44.67 -13.26
C LYS A 704 -10.34 44.70 -14.29
N GLY A 705 -9.26 43.98 -14.06
CA GLY A 705 -8.13 43.90 -14.99
C GLY A 705 -8.47 43.21 -16.31
N VAL A 706 -9.40 42.24 -16.30
CA VAL A 706 -9.95 41.64 -17.53
C VAL A 706 -10.73 42.68 -18.35
N GLU A 707 -11.49 43.56 -17.69
CA GLU A 707 -12.28 44.61 -18.36
C GLU A 707 -11.41 45.79 -18.85
N SER A 708 -10.41 46.22 -18.05
CA SER A 708 -9.59 47.41 -18.31
C SER A 708 -8.28 47.12 -19.04
N GLY A 709 -7.79 45.88 -19.01
CA GLY A 709 -6.47 45.48 -19.46
C GLY A 709 -5.33 45.74 -18.46
N ASP A 710 -5.61 46.35 -17.30
CA ASP A 710 -4.61 46.67 -16.26
C ASP A 710 -4.74 45.74 -15.05
N PHE A 711 -3.72 44.88 -14.84
CA PHE A 711 -3.66 43.91 -13.75
C PHE A 711 -2.82 44.39 -12.55
N GLY A 712 -2.36 45.64 -12.52
CA GLY A 712 -1.40 46.12 -11.51
C GLY A 712 -1.89 46.01 -10.06
N GLU A 713 -3.20 46.16 -9.79
CA GLU A 713 -3.77 45.92 -8.45
C GLU A 713 -3.77 44.42 -8.08
N ALA A 714 -4.09 43.55 -9.04
CA ALA A 714 -4.12 42.11 -8.84
C ALA A 714 -2.71 41.54 -8.63
N ASP A 715 -1.71 42.06 -9.35
CA ASP A 715 -0.30 41.70 -9.20
C ASP A 715 0.23 42.04 -7.82
N LYS A 716 -0.10 43.22 -7.28
CA LYS A 716 0.24 43.62 -5.90
C LYS A 716 -0.36 42.69 -4.85
N LEU A 717 -1.56 42.18 -5.09
CA LEU A 717 -2.20 41.20 -4.18
C LEU A 717 -1.50 39.83 -4.24
N LEU A 718 -1.04 39.40 -5.42
CA LEU A 718 -0.21 38.19 -5.54
C LEU A 718 1.13 38.35 -4.81
N GLU A 719 1.76 39.52 -4.93
CA GLU A 719 2.97 39.86 -4.18
C GLU A 719 2.70 39.87 -2.67
N ALA A 720 1.57 40.41 -2.23
CA ALA A 720 1.16 40.37 -0.82
C ALA A 720 0.93 38.93 -0.31
N PHE A 721 0.35 38.03 -1.13
CA PHE A 721 0.25 36.61 -0.78
C PHE A 721 1.63 35.98 -0.65
N HIS A 722 2.52 36.21 -1.60
CA HIS A 722 3.87 35.68 -1.54
C HIS A 722 4.66 36.19 -0.33
N GLN A 723 4.54 37.48 -0.02
CA GLN A 723 5.16 38.05 1.17
C GLN A 723 4.57 37.46 2.46
N ASN A 724 3.27 37.17 2.49
CA ASN A 724 2.63 36.47 3.61
C ASN A 724 3.21 35.05 3.79
N GLN A 725 3.43 34.32 2.70
CA GLN A 725 4.04 33.00 2.70
C GLN A 725 5.47 33.04 3.25
N ILE A 726 6.25 34.08 2.92
CA ILE A 726 7.59 34.29 3.48
C ILE A 726 7.51 34.59 4.98
N ASN A 727 6.61 35.51 5.38
CA ASN A 727 6.54 35.97 6.77
C ASN A 727 6.07 34.88 7.75
N HIS A 728 5.16 33.99 7.31
CA HIS A 728 4.50 33.03 8.21
C HIS A 728 4.70 31.55 7.83
N GLY A 729 5.33 31.26 6.69
CA GLY A 729 5.51 29.89 6.18
C GLY A 729 6.92 29.59 5.66
N SER A 730 7.92 30.38 6.05
CA SER A 730 9.31 30.26 5.55
C SER A 730 9.97 28.90 5.83
N GLU A 731 9.54 28.18 6.86
CA GLU A 731 10.10 26.86 7.22
C GLU A 731 9.93 25.80 6.12
N VAL A 732 8.79 25.85 5.41
CA VAL A 732 8.43 24.86 4.38
C VAL A 732 8.37 25.45 2.98
N LEU A 733 8.55 26.77 2.84
CA LEU A 733 8.50 27.48 1.56
C LEU A 733 9.70 27.11 0.67
N PRO A 734 9.49 26.56 -0.54
CA PRO A 734 10.57 26.33 -1.49
C PRO A 734 11.23 27.64 -1.92
N SER A 735 12.56 27.64 -2.06
CA SER A 735 13.28 28.81 -2.62
C SER A 735 12.76 29.18 -4.01
N ASP A 736 12.78 30.46 -4.37
CA ASP A 736 12.31 30.97 -5.68
C ASP A 736 12.95 30.23 -6.86
N LYS A 737 14.25 29.94 -6.78
CA LYS A 737 14.96 29.18 -7.83
C LYS A 737 14.36 27.79 -8.06
N LYS A 738 13.92 27.12 -7.00
CA LYS A 738 13.28 25.79 -7.06
C LYS A 738 11.90 25.90 -7.70
N VAL A 739 11.11 26.91 -7.32
CA VAL A 739 9.82 27.24 -7.94
C VAL A 739 9.98 27.48 -9.44
N GLU A 740 10.92 28.35 -9.84
CA GLU A 740 11.15 28.67 -11.25
C GLU A 740 11.63 27.47 -12.06
N THR A 741 12.50 26.64 -11.48
CA THR A 741 12.99 25.41 -12.13
C THR A 741 11.86 24.42 -12.36
N GLU A 742 10.96 24.24 -11.38
CA GLU A 742 9.82 23.34 -11.51
C GLU A 742 8.83 23.84 -12.58
N VAL A 743 8.52 25.14 -12.59
CA VAL A 743 7.69 25.76 -13.65
C VAL A 743 8.32 25.57 -15.03
N LEU A 744 9.65 25.77 -15.16
CA LEU A 744 10.37 25.54 -16.42
C LEU A 744 10.31 24.06 -16.84
N TYR A 745 10.53 23.15 -15.91
CA TYR A 745 10.46 21.71 -16.15
C TYR A 745 9.08 21.30 -16.70
N ASN A 746 8.00 21.81 -16.12
CA ASN A 746 6.63 21.58 -16.60
C ASN A 746 6.43 22.12 -18.02
N LYS A 747 6.94 23.31 -18.33
CA LYS A 747 6.86 23.92 -19.68
C LYS A 747 7.65 23.15 -20.73
N LEU A 748 8.79 22.58 -20.36
CA LEU A 748 9.64 21.81 -21.28
C LEU A 748 9.03 20.45 -21.65
N ASP A 749 8.22 19.86 -20.78
CA ASP A 749 7.49 18.61 -21.00
C ASP A 749 8.40 17.47 -21.53
N ILE A 750 9.59 17.35 -20.92
CA ILE A 750 10.73 16.58 -21.44
C ILE A 750 10.35 15.11 -21.70
N PHE A 751 9.66 14.46 -20.77
CA PHE A 751 9.30 13.04 -20.88
C PHE A 751 8.34 12.76 -22.04
N ASN A 752 7.30 13.59 -22.21
CA ASN A 752 6.34 13.45 -23.30
C ASN A 752 6.96 13.75 -24.67
N ARG A 753 8.07 14.48 -24.72
CA ARG A 753 8.82 14.73 -25.96
C ARG A 753 9.82 13.62 -26.24
N LEU A 754 10.57 13.16 -25.23
CA LEU A 754 11.62 12.15 -25.37
C LEU A 754 11.10 10.82 -25.90
N TYR A 755 9.96 10.30 -25.41
CA TYR A 755 9.45 9.01 -25.90
C TYR A 755 9.14 9.04 -27.40
N LYS A 756 8.67 10.19 -27.92
CA LYS A 756 8.41 10.38 -29.36
C LYS A 756 9.71 10.35 -30.17
N TYR A 757 10.77 10.96 -29.64
CA TYR A 757 12.09 10.93 -30.27
C TYR A 757 12.75 9.55 -30.23
N TYR A 758 12.51 8.74 -29.19
CA TYR A 758 12.98 7.34 -29.17
C TYR A 758 12.24 6.43 -30.15
N ALA A 759 10.98 6.75 -30.47
CA ALA A 759 10.16 5.98 -31.42
C ALA A 759 10.44 6.32 -32.89
N LEU A 760 10.99 7.51 -33.18
CA LEU A 760 11.47 7.95 -34.50
C LEU A 760 12.85 7.33 -34.78
#